data_AF-A0A496LHP9-F1
#
_entry.id   AF-A0A496LHP9-F1
#
_cell.length_a   1.000
_cell.length_b   1.000
_cell.length_c   1.000
_cell.angle_alpha   90.00
_cell.angle_beta   90.00
_cell.angle_gamma   90.00
#
_symmetry.space_group_name_H-M   'P 1'
#
loop_
_entity.id
_entity.type
_entity.pdbx_description
1 polymer ?
#
loop_
_entity_poly.entity_id
_entity_poly.type
_entity_poly.pdbx_seq_one_letter_code
_entity_poly.pdbx_strand_id
1 'polypeptide(L)'
;MRAEEQIITEMGKLAQMAYKSPNQDNFKVGAVLSDFIDDDNGIKYKLNSKYRVIDYVDEQTDMQALLLERGETNGNGEFKGSGNYVLAFRGTESRVDIKVDAIIGLGNINIQYGYALEFTYKALAKIAKDKNCSIEEAKSYLTLTGHSLGGILTQQVGANLHIEGYAYNPYGVDRLLSLPPNYPGISDMFLSIALYKIMKAVGLTKVHANWAYEHISTISYQDEGAINGDMLSNWATNISSAHLGKFIPIFGKNLGLDAHFIASLNHAISEYNDILKHFNSNVTYKELTNAYLAAAILHQGKGHETLQNEFKKLGVFEAADNSLSLDIITSTLNLQSAFSPKHIPTPALYALVHLNLFIVSGVDSPAYKELEKYKDEYSDNYIQDKADMFKKALDGGAAINGTYFKDYETNLILDSRELDNGAEDFIGIYREYHFGTNSNDTIETIKTETDLEQNYIYSLAGDDNIKIVGGSAYIEAGSGNDTIDLRSSKGENTVYGGVNNGKDNDDDGDDTIYAGQGKDTIYGGNGKDTIYTDNDDKKDLLYGGTGFDTYYVGDKDVIFDSDGKGIVVFEGVELKGGTYDKDKGVYLSKDGLIEYRLNESGGKSTLTVQKGGKSITINEFSKEDKSLGIKLANSKVEVSVTNKEGGDRWLQESLGDRGLPFTLS
;
A
#
# COMPACT_ATOMS: atom_id res chain seq x y z
N MET A 1 -13.07 -7.36 -21.82
CA MET A 1 -12.75 -5.99 -22.30
C MET A 1 -14.02 -5.26 -22.67
N ARG A 2 -14.20 -4.04 -22.16
CA ARG A 2 -15.40 -3.21 -22.33
C ARG A 2 -15.47 -2.58 -23.72
N ALA A 3 -16.65 -2.10 -24.10
CA ALA A 3 -16.88 -1.50 -25.42
C ALA A 3 -15.98 -0.27 -25.67
N GLU A 4 -15.84 0.63 -24.69
CA GLU A 4 -15.01 1.85 -24.83
C GLU A 4 -13.53 1.49 -25.06
N GLU A 5 -12.98 0.54 -24.30
CA GLU A 5 -11.59 0.07 -24.44
C GLU A 5 -11.33 -0.59 -25.79
N GLN A 6 -12.28 -1.39 -26.28
CA GLN A 6 -12.19 -2.00 -27.61
C GLN A 6 -12.17 -0.93 -28.71
N ILE A 7 -12.96 0.14 -28.56
CA ILE A 7 -12.98 1.26 -29.51
C ILE A 7 -11.67 2.05 -29.42
N ILE A 8 -11.20 2.41 -28.22
CA ILE A 8 -9.92 3.12 -28.03
C ILE A 8 -8.77 2.29 -28.62
N THR A 9 -8.76 0.99 -28.42
CA THR A 9 -7.74 0.10 -29.00
C THR A 9 -7.81 0.07 -30.52
N GLU A 10 -9.01 -0.05 -31.09
CA GLU A 10 -9.21 -0.09 -32.53
C GLU A 10 -8.86 1.24 -33.20
N MET A 11 -9.32 2.36 -32.66
CA MET A 11 -9.06 3.69 -33.19
C MET A 11 -7.57 4.08 -33.11
N GLY A 12 -6.84 3.59 -32.10
CA GLY A 12 -5.39 3.79 -31.98
C GLY A 12 -4.60 3.01 -33.03
N LYS A 13 -5.07 1.80 -33.39
CA LYS A 13 -4.52 1.04 -34.52
C LYS A 13 -4.80 1.73 -35.85
N LEU A 14 -6.00 2.29 -36.04
CA LEU A 14 -6.33 3.05 -37.25
C LEU A 14 -5.56 4.37 -37.34
N ALA A 15 -5.27 5.03 -36.21
CA ALA A 15 -4.38 6.19 -36.17
C ALA A 15 -2.94 5.82 -36.59
N GLN A 16 -2.41 4.67 -36.14
CA GLN A 16 -1.14 4.13 -36.62
C GLN A 16 -1.19 3.82 -38.13
N MET A 17 -2.29 3.23 -38.60
CA MET A 17 -2.47 2.91 -40.02
C MET A 17 -2.41 4.15 -40.91
N ALA A 18 -2.81 5.33 -40.43
CA ALA A 18 -2.75 6.57 -41.21
C ALA A 18 -1.32 6.97 -41.64
N TYR A 19 -0.27 6.44 -40.99
CA TYR A 19 1.14 6.62 -41.38
C TYR A 19 1.56 5.77 -42.58
N LYS A 20 0.76 4.80 -42.98
CA LYS A 20 1.03 3.96 -44.15
C LYS A 20 0.97 4.80 -45.42
N SER A 21 2.00 4.72 -46.25
CA SER A 21 1.96 5.38 -47.56
C SER A 21 0.84 4.78 -48.43
N PRO A 22 -0.06 5.60 -48.99
CA PRO A 22 -1.13 5.14 -49.89
C PRO A 22 -0.58 4.50 -51.18
N ASN A 23 0.68 4.77 -51.51
CA ASN A 23 1.36 4.31 -52.72
C ASN A 23 1.93 2.88 -52.60
N GLN A 24 1.90 2.26 -51.41
CA GLN A 24 2.16 0.83 -51.26
C GLN A 24 0.87 0.04 -51.54
N ASP A 25 0.98 -1.09 -52.26
CA ASP A 25 -0.10 -1.81 -52.97
C ASP A 25 -1.36 -2.21 -52.15
N ASN A 26 -1.42 -1.95 -50.84
CA ASN A 26 -2.49 -2.37 -49.94
C ASN A 26 -3.55 -1.29 -49.60
N PHE A 27 -3.39 -0.01 -49.97
CA PHE A 27 -4.32 1.08 -49.55
C PHE A 27 -5.11 1.74 -50.69
N LYS A 28 -5.23 1.06 -51.84
CA LYS A 28 -6.05 1.55 -52.97
C LYS A 28 -7.53 1.61 -52.59
N VAL A 29 -8.27 2.58 -53.14
CA VAL A 29 -9.73 2.65 -52.97
C VAL A 29 -10.37 1.31 -53.36
N GLY A 30 -11.22 0.79 -52.48
CA GLY A 30 -11.84 -0.53 -52.58
C GLY A 30 -11.08 -1.67 -51.92
N ALA A 31 -9.83 -1.47 -51.50
CA ALA A 31 -9.07 -2.47 -50.74
C ALA A 31 -9.73 -2.76 -49.40
N VAL A 32 -9.74 -4.04 -49.00
CA VAL A 32 -10.28 -4.49 -47.71
C VAL A 32 -9.11 -4.84 -46.79
N LEU A 33 -8.97 -4.04 -45.75
CA LEU A 33 -7.94 -4.13 -44.72
C LEU A 33 -8.46 -4.98 -43.57
N SER A 34 -7.65 -5.94 -43.10
CA SER A 34 -8.00 -6.80 -41.96
C SER A 34 -6.92 -6.82 -40.89
N ASP A 35 -5.65 -6.92 -41.28
CA ASP A 35 -4.49 -6.76 -40.42
C ASP A 35 -3.48 -5.89 -41.18
N PHE A 36 -2.57 -5.22 -40.47
CA PHE A 36 -1.44 -4.55 -41.10
C PHE A 36 -0.17 -4.72 -40.26
N ILE A 37 0.99 -4.66 -40.92
CA ILE A 37 2.29 -4.65 -40.26
C ILE A 37 2.76 -3.21 -40.29
N ASP A 38 3.22 -2.64 -39.18
CA ASP A 38 3.85 -1.32 -39.19
C ASP A 38 5.24 -1.41 -39.81
N ASP A 39 5.49 -0.57 -40.82
CA ASP A 39 6.67 -0.65 -41.67
C ASP A 39 7.93 -0.22 -40.91
N ASP A 40 7.78 0.62 -39.87
CA ASP A 40 8.89 1.20 -39.12
C ASP A 40 9.49 0.23 -38.08
N ASN A 41 8.66 -0.66 -37.53
CA ASN A 41 9.06 -1.55 -36.42
C ASN A 41 8.69 -3.04 -36.65
N GLY A 42 7.99 -3.37 -37.73
CA GLY A 42 7.57 -4.74 -38.05
C GLY A 42 6.45 -5.29 -37.17
N ILE A 43 5.80 -4.47 -36.34
CA ILE A 43 4.73 -4.91 -35.43
C ILE A 43 3.47 -5.21 -36.23
N LYS A 44 2.90 -6.41 -36.05
CA LYS A 44 1.64 -6.80 -36.68
C LYS A 44 0.45 -6.36 -35.82
N TYR A 45 -0.37 -5.47 -36.34
CA TYR A 45 -1.64 -5.03 -35.75
C TYR A 45 -2.79 -5.88 -36.28
N LYS A 46 -3.53 -6.50 -35.35
CA LYS A 46 -4.80 -7.21 -35.63
C LYS A 46 -5.98 -6.28 -35.38
N LEU A 47 -6.86 -6.12 -36.35
CA LEU A 47 -8.06 -5.30 -36.21
C LEU A 47 -9.25 -6.13 -35.75
N ASN A 48 -10.12 -5.54 -34.95
CA ASN A 48 -11.37 -6.17 -34.50
C ASN A 48 -12.42 -6.21 -35.62
N SER A 49 -12.30 -5.34 -36.61
CA SER A 49 -13.18 -5.29 -37.78
C SER A 49 -12.37 -5.19 -39.06
N LYS A 50 -13.03 -5.46 -40.19
CA LYS A 50 -12.43 -5.21 -41.50
C LYS A 50 -12.80 -3.82 -41.96
N TYR A 51 -11.92 -3.19 -42.73
CA TYR A 51 -12.12 -1.84 -43.21
C TYR A 51 -11.94 -1.78 -44.70
N ARG A 52 -12.94 -1.24 -45.40
CA ARG A 52 -12.81 -0.94 -46.83
C ARG A 52 -12.32 0.49 -46.99
N VAL A 53 -11.26 0.67 -47.79
CA VAL A 53 -10.78 2.02 -48.15
C VAL A 53 -11.80 2.66 -49.09
N ILE A 54 -12.40 3.78 -48.66
CA ILE A 54 -13.41 4.53 -49.42
C ILE A 54 -12.77 5.71 -50.15
N ASP A 55 -11.82 6.37 -49.50
CA ASP A 55 -11.07 7.47 -50.06
C ASP A 55 -9.76 7.68 -49.30
N TYR A 56 -8.83 8.38 -49.91
CA TYR A 56 -7.62 8.85 -49.25
C TYR A 56 -7.18 10.19 -49.81
N VAL A 57 -6.34 10.88 -49.06
CA VAL A 57 -5.71 12.13 -49.45
C VAL A 57 -4.26 12.12 -48.99
N ASP A 58 -3.37 12.61 -49.85
CA ASP A 58 -1.92 12.75 -49.66
C ASP A 58 -1.50 13.99 -50.45
N GLU A 59 -1.70 15.17 -49.85
CA GLU A 59 -1.51 16.47 -50.52
C GLU A 59 -0.06 16.97 -50.42
N GLN A 60 0.32 17.90 -51.30
CA GLN A 60 1.62 18.59 -51.28
C GLN A 60 1.92 19.35 -49.97
N THR A 61 0.92 19.56 -49.10
CA THR A 61 1.03 20.25 -47.80
C THR A 61 1.31 19.32 -46.63
N ASP A 62 1.63 18.05 -46.93
CA ASP A 62 1.93 17.00 -45.93
C ASP A 62 0.70 16.60 -45.08
N MET A 63 -0.51 16.98 -45.52
CA MET A 63 -1.77 16.49 -44.95
C MET A 63 -2.14 15.16 -45.60
N GLN A 64 -2.24 14.12 -44.76
CA GLN A 64 -2.65 12.79 -45.17
C GLN A 64 -3.80 12.28 -44.31
N ALA A 65 -4.80 11.66 -44.95
CA ALA A 65 -5.90 11.02 -44.25
C ALA A 65 -6.51 9.84 -45.03
N LEU A 66 -7.11 8.90 -44.30
CA LEU A 66 -7.80 7.72 -44.83
C LEU A 66 -9.27 7.73 -44.40
N LEU A 67 -10.18 7.63 -45.37
CA LEU A 67 -11.59 7.36 -45.12
C LEU A 67 -11.86 5.87 -45.28
N LEU A 68 -12.30 5.24 -44.19
CA LEU A 68 -12.51 3.82 -44.07
C LEU A 68 -13.98 3.54 -43.75
N GLU A 69 -14.53 2.47 -44.32
CA GLU A 69 -15.82 1.93 -43.90
C GLU A 69 -15.60 0.64 -43.11
N ARG A 70 -16.12 0.59 -41.89
CA ARG A 70 -16.09 -0.60 -41.04
C ARG A 70 -17.04 -1.66 -41.59
N GLY A 71 -16.65 -2.93 -41.54
CA GLY A 71 -17.50 -4.05 -41.93
C GLY A 71 -16.90 -5.40 -41.61
N GLU A 72 -17.46 -6.43 -42.24
CA GLU A 72 -17.04 -7.82 -42.10
C GLU A 72 -16.88 -8.46 -43.48
N THR A 73 -16.21 -9.60 -43.56
CA THR A 73 -16.18 -10.42 -44.77
C THR A 73 -16.95 -11.69 -44.53
N ASN A 74 -17.88 -12.02 -45.42
CA ASN A 74 -18.59 -13.30 -45.36
C ASN A 74 -17.64 -14.47 -45.69
N GLY A 75 -18.11 -15.72 -45.48
CA GLY A 75 -17.32 -16.93 -45.76
C GLY A 75 -16.83 -17.09 -47.21
N ASN A 76 -17.31 -16.25 -48.14
CA ASN A 76 -16.95 -16.25 -49.55
C ASN A 76 -15.92 -15.16 -49.93
N GLY A 77 -15.46 -14.35 -48.98
CA GLY A 77 -14.48 -13.28 -49.25
C GLY A 77 -15.10 -11.92 -49.60
N GLU A 78 -16.43 -11.78 -49.66
CA GLU A 78 -17.08 -10.50 -49.97
C GLU A 78 -17.21 -9.62 -48.74
N PHE A 79 -16.84 -8.35 -48.88
CA PHE A 79 -16.98 -7.34 -47.83
C PHE A 79 -18.42 -6.83 -47.72
N LYS A 80 -18.95 -6.87 -46.51
CA LYS A 80 -20.23 -6.29 -46.13
C LYS A 80 -19.98 -5.15 -45.15
N GLY A 81 -20.23 -3.92 -45.61
CA GLY A 81 -20.13 -2.72 -44.78
C GLY A 81 -21.16 -2.71 -43.64
N SER A 82 -20.73 -2.25 -42.48
CA SER A 82 -21.62 -1.87 -41.37
C SER A 82 -22.28 -0.51 -41.62
N GLY A 83 -21.72 0.27 -42.55
CA GLY A 83 -22.11 1.64 -42.82
C GLY A 83 -21.73 2.61 -41.70
N ASN A 84 -20.79 2.25 -40.83
CA ASN A 84 -20.07 3.18 -39.97
C ASN A 84 -18.69 3.43 -40.59
N TYR A 85 -18.23 4.67 -40.50
CA TYR A 85 -17.05 5.18 -41.18
C TYR A 85 -16.05 5.74 -40.18
N VAL A 86 -14.77 5.61 -40.51
CA VAL A 86 -13.67 6.19 -39.74
C VAL A 86 -12.85 7.07 -40.66
N LEU A 87 -12.57 8.30 -40.23
CA LEU A 87 -11.62 9.18 -40.88
C LEU A 87 -10.36 9.29 -40.00
N ALA A 88 -9.26 8.72 -40.49
CA ALA A 88 -8.00 8.68 -39.77
C ALA A 88 -7.02 9.71 -40.35
N PHE A 89 -6.55 10.65 -39.53
CA PHE A 89 -5.55 11.66 -39.90
C PHE A 89 -4.14 11.21 -39.51
N ARG A 90 -3.19 11.33 -40.43
CA ARG A 90 -1.77 11.08 -40.16
C ARG A 90 -1.18 12.20 -39.28
N GLY A 91 -0.23 11.85 -38.41
CA GLY A 91 0.62 12.84 -37.74
C GLY A 91 1.94 13.11 -38.49
N THR A 92 2.89 13.77 -37.85
CA THR A 92 4.23 14.08 -38.41
C THR A 92 5.10 12.82 -38.55
N GLU A 93 5.81 12.66 -39.67
CA GLU A 93 6.62 11.48 -40.01
C GLU A 93 8.03 11.41 -39.35
N SER A 94 8.65 12.53 -38.94
CA SER A 94 10.08 12.57 -38.56
C SER A 94 10.37 12.92 -37.09
N ARG A 95 11.36 12.22 -36.47
CA ARG A 95 11.84 12.47 -35.09
C ARG A 95 12.50 13.86 -34.91
N VAL A 96 13.07 14.43 -35.98
CA VAL A 96 13.69 15.76 -35.95
C VAL A 96 12.62 16.85 -36.02
N ASP A 97 11.62 16.63 -36.86
CA ASP A 97 10.49 17.56 -37.02
C ASP A 97 9.62 17.59 -35.77
N ILE A 98 9.48 16.50 -35.01
CA ILE A 98 8.77 16.50 -33.72
C ILE A 98 9.22 17.63 -32.77
N LYS A 99 10.52 17.90 -32.65
CA LYS A 99 11.04 19.00 -31.79
C LYS A 99 10.76 20.39 -32.37
N VAL A 100 10.71 20.50 -33.70
CA VAL A 100 10.50 21.75 -34.44
C VAL A 100 9.01 22.06 -34.55
N ASP A 101 8.18 21.06 -34.82
CA ASP A 101 6.71 21.12 -34.87
C ASP A 101 6.08 21.37 -33.50
N ALA A 102 6.69 20.92 -32.41
CA ALA A 102 6.30 21.34 -31.06
C ALA A 102 6.47 22.86 -30.85
N ILE A 103 7.38 23.50 -31.60
CA ILE A 103 7.59 24.96 -31.61
C ILE A 103 6.68 25.63 -32.67
N ILE A 104 6.48 25.02 -33.84
CA ILE A 104 5.65 25.56 -34.95
C ILE A 104 4.14 25.44 -34.67
N GLY A 105 3.70 24.40 -33.96
CA GLY A 105 2.31 24.20 -33.52
C GLY A 105 1.78 25.33 -32.62
N LEU A 106 2.67 26.17 -32.08
CA LEU A 106 2.35 27.38 -31.32
C LEU A 106 2.16 28.63 -32.20
N GLY A 107 2.67 28.65 -33.44
CA GLY A 107 2.87 29.88 -34.22
C GLY A 107 1.94 30.09 -35.41
N ASN A 108 1.29 29.04 -35.93
CA ASN A 108 0.49 29.15 -37.15
C ASN A 108 -0.78 28.32 -37.03
N ILE A 109 -1.91 28.92 -37.41
CA ILE A 109 -3.13 28.19 -37.82
C ILE A 109 -2.66 27.07 -38.75
N ASN A 110 -2.77 25.82 -38.29
CA ASN A 110 -2.27 24.66 -39.04
C ASN A 110 -2.89 24.72 -40.44
N ILE A 111 -2.06 24.94 -41.47
CA ILE A 111 -2.52 25.00 -42.87
C ILE A 111 -3.25 23.70 -43.23
N GLN A 112 -2.87 22.58 -42.60
CA GLN A 112 -3.54 21.29 -42.78
C GLN A 112 -4.97 21.24 -42.21
N TYR A 113 -5.34 22.12 -41.26
CA TYR A 113 -6.72 22.17 -40.73
C TYR A 113 -7.74 22.47 -41.82
N GLY A 114 -7.45 23.43 -42.70
CA GLY A 114 -8.33 23.77 -43.82
C GLY A 114 -8.54 22.59 -44.77
N TYR A 115 -7.45 21.90 -45.12
CA TYR A 115 -7.49 20.71 -45.96
C TYR A 115 -8.18 19.53 -45.27
N ALA A 116 -7.93 19.32 -43.98
CA ALA A 116 -8.58 18.30 -43.18
C ALA A 116 -10.10 18.53 -43.12
N LEU A 117 -10.52 19.78 -42.95
CA LEU A 117 -11.93 20.17 -42.97
C LEU A 117 -12.55 19.94 -44.35
N GLU A 118 -11.86 20.33 -45.43
CA GLU A 118 -12.32 20.08 -46.81
C GLU A 118 -12.48 18.59 -47.09
N PHE A 119 -11.50 17.78 -46.73
CA PHE A 119 -11.56 16.33 -46.90
C PHE A 119 -12.65 15.69 -46.03
N THR A 120 -12.87 16.20 -44.81
CA THR A 120 -13.97 15.75 -43.95
C THR A 120 -15.33 16.05 -44.56
N TYR A 121 -15.52 17.23 -45.17
CA TYR A 121 -16.76 17.52 -45.91
C TYR A 121 -16.93 16.61 -47.14
N LYS A 122 -15.86 16.30 -47.87
CA LYS A 122 -15.89 15.31 -48.96
C LYS A 122 -16.30 13.93 -48.44
N ALA A 123 -15.77 13.50 -47.30
CA ALA A 123 -16.14 12.26 -46.64
C ALA A 123 -17.63 12.25 -46.23
N LEU A 124 -18.10 13.30 -45.56
CA LEU A 124 -19.52 13.43 -45.18
C LEU A 124 -20.45 13.43 -46.39
N ALA A 125 -20.07 14.08 -47.49
CA ALA A 125 -20.87 14.04 -48.73
C ALA A 125 -20.95 12.64 -49.34
N LYS A 126 -19.87 11.85 -49.27
CA LYS A 126 -19.87 10.44 -49.70
C LYS A 126 -20.76 9.59 -48.80
N ILE A 127 -20.66 9.76 -47.48
CA ILE A 127 -21.48 9.04 -46.49
C ILE A 127 -22.95 9.41 -46.65
N ALA A 128 -23.28 10.70 -46.77
CA ALA A 128 -24.63 11.20 -46.99
C ALA A 128 -25.28 10.58 -48.23
N LYS A 129 -24.49 10.45 -49.31
CA LYS A 129 -24.94 9.79 -50.55
C LYS A 129 -25.15 8.28 -50.36
N ASP A 130 -24.24 7.59 -49.68
CA ASP A 130 -24.34 6.15 -49.41
C ASP A 130 -25.54 5.81 -48.50
N LYS A 131 -25.76 6.63 -47.47
CA LYS A 131 -26.85 6.49 -46.50
C LYS A 131 -28.17 7.10 -46.94
N ASN A 132 -28.17 7.81 -48.05
CA ASN A 132 -29.32 8.59 -48.53
C ASN A 132 -29.88 9.52 -47.43
N CYS A 133 -29.00 10.28 -46.79
CA CYS A 133 -29.32 11.20 -45.69
C CYS A 133 -28.71 12.60 -45.94
N SER A 134 -29.00 13.56 -45.07
CA SER A 134 -28.34 14.87 -45.08
C SER A 134 -26.89 14.77 -44.60
N ILE A 135 -26.08 15.80 -44.89
CA ILE A 135 -24.70 15.93 -44.36
C ILE A 135 -24.70 15.96 -42.83
N GLU A 136 -25.72 16.58 -42.22
CA GLU A 136 -25.81 16.65 -40.76
C GLU A 136 -26.06 15.28 -40.13
N GLU A 137 -26.97 14.48 -40.71
CA GLU A 137 -27.21 13.10 -40.29
C GLU A 137 -25.99 12.20 -40.55
N ALA A 138 -25.24 12.46 -41.63
CA ALA A 138 -24.04 11.71 -41.99
C ALA A 138 -22.95 11.76 -40.92
N LYS A 139 -22.89 12.84 -40.11
CA LYS A 139 -21.94 13.00 -39.00
C LYS A 139 -22.05 11.87 -37.98
N SER A 140 -23.27 11.38 -37.72
CA SER A 140 -23.51 10.28 -36.76
C SER A 140 -22.95 8.92 -37.20
N TYR A 141 -22.57 8.79 -38.48
CA TYR A 141 -21.93 7.58 -39.01
C TYR A 141 -20.42 7.72 -39.14
N LEU A 142 -19.84 8.87 -38.78
CA LEU A 142 -18.41 9.15 -38.93
C LEU A 142 -17.75 9.30 -37.57
N THR A 143 -16.63 8.61 -37.37
CA THR A 143 -15.75 8.78 -36.22
C THR A 143 -14.38 9.27 -36.69
N LEU A 144 -13.80 10.23 -35.99
CA LEU A 144 -12.46 10.74 -36.28
C LEU A 144 -11.42 10.03 -35.43
N THR A 145 -10.22 9.81 -35.98
CA THR A 145 -9.07 9.37 -35.20
C THR A 145 -7.77 9.95 -35.73
N GLY A 146 -6.77 10.09 -34.87
CA GLY A 146 -5.46 10.53 -35.30
C GLY A 146 -4.48 10.66 -34.16
N HIS A 147 -3.20 10.66 -34.52
CA HIS A 147 -2.09 10.73 -33.57
C HIS A 147 -1.26 12.00 -33.78
N SER A 148 -0.69 12.57 -32.70
CA SER A 148 0.18 13.76 -32.77
C SER A 148 -0.55 14.90 -33.48
N LEU A 149 -0.03 15.42 -34.60
CA LEU A 149 -0.72 16.40 -35.44
C LEU A 149 -2.10 15.92 -35.92
N GLY A 150 -2.24 14.65 -36.30
CA GLY A 150 -3.52 14.04 -36.66
C GLY A 150 -4.50 13.99 -35.48
N GLY A 151 -3.99 13.89 -34.25
CA GLY A 151 -4.79 13.99 -33.02
C GLY A 151 -5.32 15.41 -32.81
N ILE A 152 -4.49 16.43 -33.08
CA ILE A 152 -4.91 17.84 -33.06
C ILE A 152 -6.00 18.10 -34.12
N LEU A 153 -5.83 17.56 -35.34
CA LEU A 153 -6.84 17.66 -36.40
C LEU A 153 -8.14 16.98 -36.01
N THR A 154 -8.07 15.80 -35.38
CA THR A 154 -9.24 15.09 -34.82
C THR A 154 -9.99 15.98 -33.83
N GLN A 155 -9.27 16.60 -32.88
CA GLN A 155 -9.86 17.50 -31.89
C GLN A 155 -10.50 18.73 -32.53
N GLN A 156 -9.81 19.40 -33.44
CA GLN A 156 -10.27 20.65 -34.06
C GLN A 156 -11.46 20.43 -35.00
N VAL A 157 -11.35 19.45 -35.90
CA VAL A 157 -12.41 19.12 -36.87
C VAL A 157 -13.63 18.54 -36.16
N GLY A 158 -13.42 17.64 -35.20
CA GLY A 158 -14.49 17.03 -34.41
C GLY A 158 -15.28 18.07 -33.62
N ALA A 159 -14.58 18.98 -32.93
CA ALA A 159 -15.20 20.04 -32.15
C ALA A 159 -15.96 21.06 -33.03
N ASN A 160 -15.43 21.40 -34.21
CA ASN A 160 -16.07 22.34 -35.13
C ASN A 160 -17.31 21.73 -35.82
N LEU A 161 -17.24 20.45 -36.19
CA LEU A 161 -18.32 19.79 -36.93
C LEU A 161 -19.28 19.00 -36.04
N HIS A 162 -19.03 18.86 -34.75
CA HIS A 162 -19.73 17.96 -33.83
C HIS A 162 -19.67 16.49 -34.30
N ILE A 163 -18.45 16.00 -34.53
CA ILE A 163 -18.16 14.62 -34.93
C ILE A 163 -17.30 13.96 -33.85
N GLU A 164 -17.72 12.79 -33.37
CA GLU A 164 -17.03 12.07 -32.30
C GLU A 164 -15.61 11.68 -32.73
N GLY A 165 -14.67 11.62 -31.78
CA GLY A 165 -13.30 11.31 -32.14
C GLY A 165 -12.42 10.81 -31.01
N TYR A 166 -11.31 10.18 -31.42
CA TYR A 166 -10.30 9.61 -30.54
C TYR A 166 -8.93 10.17 -30.95
N ALA A 167 -8.39 11.07 -30.13
CA ALA A 167 -7.11 11.72 -30.37
C ALA A 167 -6.02 11.09 -29.50
N TYR A 168 -4.91 10.69 -30.11
CA TYR A 168 -3.80 9.98 -29.46
C TYR A 168 -2.56 10.87 -29.38
N ASN A 169 -2.01 11.06 -28.18
CA ASN A 169 -0.89 11.97 -27.92
C ASN A 169 -0.97 13.30 -28.69
N PRO A 170 -2.12 14.00 -28.73
CA PRO A 170 -2.12 15.36 -29.29
C PRO A 170 -1.28 16.25 -28.39
N TYR A 171 -0.50 17.18 -28.94
CA TYR A 171 0.23 18.13 -28.11
C TYR A 171 -0.72 19.05 -27.33
N GLY A 172 -0.37 19.33 -26.08
CA GLY A 172 -1.14 20.20 -25.19
C GLY A 172 -1.02 21.67 -25.57
N VAL A 173 -2.10 22.42 -25.34
CA VAL A 173 -2.17 23.87 -25.56
C VAL A 173 -1.57 24.65 -24.37
N ASP A 174 -0.92 23.98 -23.42
CA ASP A 174 -0.43 24.58 -22.17
C ASP A 174 0.74 25.55 -22.32
N ARG A 175 1.58 25.39 -23.34
CA ARG A 175 2.58 26.43 -23.67
C ARG A 175 1.95 27.72 -24.21
N LEU A 176 0.65 27.73 -24.48
CA LEU A 176 -0.14 28.91 -24.84
C LEU A 176 -0.79 29.57 -23.62
N LEU A 177 -0.69 28.97 -22.42
CA LEU A 177 -1.32 29.44 -21.17
C LEU A 177 -0.36 29.59 -19.99
N SER A 178 0.87 29.07 -20.03
CA SER A 178 1.85 29.22 -18.93
C SER A 178 2.94 30.28 -19.23
N LEU A 179 2.64 31.56 -18.98
CA LEU A 179 3.66 32.57 -18.68
C LEU A 179 3.27 33.31 -17.39
N PRO A 180 4.22 33.56 -16.47
CA PRO A 180 3.89 34.04 -15.12
C PRO A 180 3.36 35.49 -15.09
N PRO A 181 2.50 35.86 -14.12
CA PRO A 181 1.70 37.11 -14.15
C PRO A 181 2.44 38.42 -13.85
N ASN A 182 3.76 38.43 -13.71
CA ASN A 182 4.49 39.61 -13.24
C ASN A 182 5.62 40.01 -14.18
N TYR A 183 5.28 40.74 -15.24
CA TYR A 183 6.22 41.62 -15.92
C TYR A 183 5.57 43.00 -16.12
N PRO A 184 6.18 44.09 -15.62
CA PRO A 184 5.53 45.39 -15.62
C PRO A 184 5.70 46.03 -17.00
N GLY A 185 4.59 46.24 -17.70
CA GLY A 185 4.54 47.13 -18.85
C GLY A 185 3.88 46.53 -20.08
N ILE A 186 2.63 46.95 -20.31
CA ILE A 186 1.92 46.95 -21.59
C ILE A 186 1.42 45.56 -22.06
N SER A 187 0.09 45.36 -21.88
CA SER A 187 -0.86 44.65 -22.78
C SER A 187 -1.54 43.32 -22.37
N ASP A 188 -2.05 43.22 -21.14
CA ASP A 188 -3.03 42.19 -20.73
C ASP A 188 -4.37 42.20 -21.52
N MET A 189 -4.69 43.32 -22.17
CA MET A 189 -5.92 43.42 -22.97
C MET A 189 -5.75 42.90 -24.41
N PHE A 190 -4.53 42.79 -24.94
CA PHE A 190 -4.31 42.37 -26.33
C PHE A 190 -4.19 40.84 -26.48
N LEU A 191 -3.73 40.12 -25.44
CA LEU A 191 -3.51 38.67 -25.50
C LEU A 191 -4.82 37.86 -25.39
N SER A 192 -5.76 38.29 -24.53
CA SER A 192 -7.12 37.72 -24.45
C SER A 192 -7.93 37.93 -25.74
N ILE A 193 -7.69 39.06 -26.43
CA ILE A 193 -8.25 39.35 -27.76
C ILE A 193 -7.59 38.49 -28.85
N ALA A 194 -6.30 38.18 -28.75
CA ALA A 194 -5.59 37.30 -29.68
C ALA A 194 -6.00 35.82 -29.54
N LEU A 195 -6.18 35.33 -28.32
CA LEU A 195 -6.67 33.98 -28.02
C LEU A 195 -8.12 33.78 -28.49
N TYR A 196 -8.99 34.76 -28.20
CA TYR A 196 -10.34 34.82 -28.76
C TYR A 196 -10.33 34.89 -30.29
N LYS A 197 -9.38 35.59 -30.91
CA LYS A 197 -9.22 35.63 -32.37
C LYS A 197 -8.74 34.31 -32.96
N ILE A 198 -7.88 33.54 -32.29
CA ILE A 198 -7.42 32.22 -32.73
C ILE A 198 -8.56 31.19 -32.60
N MET A 199 -9.20 31.12 -31.44
CA MET A 199 -10.39 30.28 -31.21
C MET A 199 -11.50 30.62 -32.22
N LYS A 200 -11.73 31.91 -32.49
CA LYS A 200 -12.68 32.39 -33.51
C LYS A 200 -12.22 32.12 -34.95
N ALA A 201 -10.91 32.08 -35.23
CA ALA A 201 -10.36 31.78 -36.56
C ALA A 201 -10.46 30.29 -36.93
N VAL A 202 -10.41 29.39 -35.95
CA VAL A 202 -10.67 27.94 -36.15
C VAL A 202 -12.12 27.53 -35.84
N GLY A 203 -12.96 28.50 -35.45
CA GLY A 203 -14.40 28.29 -35.19
C GLY A 203 -14.74 27.74 -33.80
N LEU A 204 -13.76 27.50 -32.92
CA LEU A 204 -13.96 26.96 -31.58
C LEU A 204 -14.56 28.00 -30.63
N THR A 205 -15.81 27.80 -30.24
CA THR A 205 -16.47 28.58 -29.18
C THR A 205 -16.42 27.79 -27.87
N LYS A 206 -16.81 28.40 -26.74
CA LYS A 206 -16.98 27.68 -25.47
C LYS A 206 -17.97 26.49 -25.61
N VAL A 207 -18.94 26.59 -26.52
CA VAL A 207 -19.89 25.52 -26.82
C VAL A 207 -19.20 24.35 -27.51
N HIS A 208 -18.32 24.61 -28.50
CA HIS A 208 -17.54 23.57 -29.18
C HIS A 208 -16.56 22.86 -28.25
N ALA A 209 -15.97 23.59 -27.29
CA ALA A 209 -15.08 23.00 -26.29
C ALA A 209 -15.84 22.08 -25.31
N ASN A 210 -17.02 22.48 -24.85
CA ASN A 210 -17.87 21.62 -24.01
C ASN A 210 -18.34 20.38 -24.77
N TRP A 211 -18.76 20.55 -26.03
CA TRP A 211 -19.14 19.43 -26.88
C TRP A 211 -17.98 18.45 -27.06
N ALA A 212 -16.78 18.97 -27.35
CA ALA A 212 -15.57 18.16 -27.47
C ALA A 212 -15.28 17.38 -26.18
N TYR A 213 -15.41 18.01 -25.01
CA TYR A 213 -15.21 17.34 -23.72
C TYR A 213 -16.14 16.13 -23.54
N GLU A 214 -17.36 16.18 -24.06
CA GLU A 214 -18.32 15.08 -23.95
C GLU A 214 -18.16 14.00 -25.04
N HIS A 215 -17.58 14.33 -26.20
CA HIS A 215 -17.65 13.49 -27.42
C HIS A 215 -16.29 13.16 -28.05
N ILE A 216 -15.20 13.74 -27.56
CA ILE A 216 -13.83 13.48 -28.03
C ILE A 216 -13.02 12.92 -26.88
N SER A 217 -12.50 11.71 -27.05
CA SER A 217 -11.56 11.11 -26.10
C SER A 217 -10.13 11.49 -26.49
N THR A 218 -9.39 12.08 -25.56
CA THR A 218 -7.97 12.40 -25.72
C THR A 218 -7.14 11.43 -24.90
N ILE A 219 -6.48 10.49 -25.57
CA ILE A 219 -5.68 9.43 -24.97
C ILE A 219 -4.22 9.85 -25.02
N SER A 220 -3.55 9.90 -23.87
CA SER A 220 -2.16 10.36 -23.82
C SER A 220 -1.30 9.48 -22.92
N TYR A 221 -0.11 9.16 -23.42
CA TYR A 221 0.91 8.45 -22.67
C TYR A 221 1.54 9.38 -21.62
N GLN A 222 1.71 8.85 -20.42
CA GLN A 222 2.39 9.48 -19.29
C GLN A 222 3.49 8.52 -18.82
N ASP A 223 4.66 9.03 -18.45
CA ASP A 223 5.78 8.15 -18.11
C ASP A 223 6.53 8.55 -16.84
N GLU A 224 7.35 7.62 -16.34
CA GLU A 224 8.15 7.78 -15.12
C GLU A 224 9.35 8.75 -15.29
N GLY A 225 9.50 9.42 -16.43
CA GLY A 225 10.69 10.21 -16.78
C GLY A 225 10.58 11.72 -16.50
N ALA A 226 11.70 12.33 -16.09
CA ALA A 226 11.80 13.78 -15.79
C ALA A 226 11.68 14.72 -17.03
N ILE A 227 11.69 14.19 -18.25
CA ILE A 227 11.80 14.99 -19.48
C ILE A 227 10.41 15.43 -20.00
N ASN A 228 9.32 14.90 -19.45
CA ASN A 228 7.94 15.27 -19.80
C ASN A 228 7.19 16.02 -18.68
N GLY A 229 7.92 16.75 -17.85
CA GLY A 229 7.36 17.52 -16.74
C GLY A 229 7.32 16.69 -15.47
N ASP A 230 7.67 17.33 -14.37
CA ASP A 230 7.81 16.70 -13.07
C ASP A 230 6.53 15.91 -12.69
N MET A 231 6.71 14.62 -12.40
CA MET A 231 5.68 13.62 -12.09
C MET A 231 4.66 14.12 -11.06
N LEU A 232 5.12 14.89 -10.07
CA LEU A 232 4.29 15.47 -9.03
C LEU A 232 3.71 16.83 -9.44
N SER A 233 4.45 17.62 -10.23
CA SER A 233 3.95 18.89 -10.76
C SER A 233 2.79 18.69 -11.74
N ASN A 234 2.82 17.70 -12.63
CA ASN A 234 1.76 17.39 -13.60
C ASN A 234 0.52 16.76 -12.94
N TRP A 235 0.72 16.03 -11.84
CA TRP A 235 -0.36 15.46 -11.05
C TRP A 235 -1.01 16.53 -10.14
N ALA A 236 -0.20 17.38 -9.47
CA ALA A 236 -0.66 18.43 -8.56
C ALA A 236 -1.17 19.70 -9.26
N THR A 237 -0.76 19.98 -10.51
CA THR A 237 -1.37 21.04 -11.34
C THR A 237 -2.70 20.65 -11.97
N ASN A 238 -3.22 19.46 -11.64
CA ASN A 238 -4.34 18.78 -12.27
C ASN A 238 -4.05 18.30 -13.68
N ILE A 239 -4.79 17.26 -14.03
CA ILE A 239 -5.05 16.61 -15.32
C ILE A 239 -5.61 17.61 -16.36
N SER A 240 -5.00 18.79 -16.46
CA SER A 240 -5.41 19.95 -17.23
C SER A 240 -4.24 20.46 -18.08
N SER A 241 -3.58 19.57 -18.81
CA SER A 241 -3.14 20.00 -20.12
C SER A 241 -4.39 20.38 -20.91
N ALA A 242 -4.49 21.63 -21.36
CA ALA A 242 -5.72 22.21 -21.96
C ALA A 242 -6.09 21.60 -23.32
N HIS A 243 -6.11 20.27 -23.45
CA HIS A 243 -6.58 19.53 -24.60
C HIS A 243 -8.09 19.69 -24.78
N LEU A 244 -8.55 19.71 -26.02
CA LEU A 244 -9.97 19.61 -26.34
C LEU A 244 -10.38 18.14 -26.22
N GLY A 245 -11.33 17.83 -25.34
CA GLY A 245 -11.82 16.47 -25.15
C GLY A 245 -11.69 15.96 -23.72
N LYS A 246 -12.33 14.83 -23.45
CA LYS A 246 -12.18 14.05 -22.23
C LYS A 246 -10.79 13.42 -22.20
N PHE A 247 -9.96 13.83 -21.25
CA PHE A 247 -8.61 13.30 -21.11
C PHE A 247 -8.59 11.91 -20.46
N ILE A 248 -7.85 10.99 -21.06
CA ILE A 248 -7.66 9.60 -20.64
C ILE A 248 -6.14 9.35 -20.57
N PRO A 249 -5.54 9.37 -19.38
CA PRO A 249 -4.12 9.06 -19.25
C PRO A 249 -3.87 7.57 -19.39
N ILE A 250 -2.70 7.22 -19.96
CA ILE A 250 -2.14 5.88 -19.99
C ILE A 250 -0.72 5.98 -19.44
N PHE A 251 -0.51 5.56 -18.21
CA PHE A 251 0.79 5.58 -17.56
C PHE A 251 1.63 4.35 -17.91
N GLY A 252 2.91 4.53 -18.25
CA GLY A 252 3.81 3.43 -18.57
C GLY A 252 5.26 3.71 -18.18
N LYS A 253 6.15 2.79 -18.59
CA LYS A 253 7.61 2.90 -18.38
C LYS A 253 8.16 4.20 -18.96
N ASN A 254 9.24 4.71 -18.38
CA ASN A 254 9.99 5.82 -18.97
C ASN A 254 10.53 5.45 -20.35
N LEU A 255 9.99 6.08 -21.39
CA LEU A 255 10.38 5.89 -22.79
C LEU A 255 11.03 7.15 -23.38
N GLY A 256 11.14 8.24 -22.61
CA GLY A 256 11.71 9.50 -23.06
C GLY A 256 10.94 10.06 -24.25
N LEU A 257 11.62 10.32 -25.38
CA LEU A 257 10.95 10.79 -26.60
C LEU A 257 10.10 9.70 -27.26
N ASP A 258 10.34 8.42 -26.94
CA ASP A 258 9.60 7.32 -27.56
C ASP A 258 8.18 7.19 -27.01
N ALA A 259 7.90 7.79 -25.84
CA ALA A 259 6.58 7.94 -25.25
C ALA A 259 5.57 8.63 -26.18
N HIS A 260 6.05 9.55 -27.04
CA HIS A 260 5.18 10.30 -27.94
C HIS A 260 4.63 9.42 -29.07
N PHE A 261 5.32 8.36 -29.51
CA PHE A 261 4.87 7.59 -30.68
C PHE A 261 3.61 6.78 -30.42
N ILE A 262 2.78 6.68 -31.45
CA ILE A 262 1.55 5.88 -31.42
C ILE A 262 1.81 4.38 -31.18
N ALA A 263 2.93 3.84 -31.66
CA ALA A 263 3.29 2.45 -31.40
C ALA A 263 3.49 2.19 -29.89
N SER A 264 4.18 3.09 -29.19
CA SER A 264 4.39 3.03 -27.74
C SER A 264 3.07 3.15 -26.98
N LEU A 265 2.22 4.10 -27.37
CA LEU A 265 0.91 4.28 -26.74
C LEU A 265 -0.02 3.08 -26.99
N ASN A 266 -0.06 2.53 -28.20
CA ASN A 266 -0.82 1.31 -28.51
C ASN A 266 -0.31 0.10 -27.70
N HIS A 267 1.00 -0.02 -27.50
CA HIS A 267 1.58 -1.06 -26.66
C HIS A 267 1.11 -0.90 -25.20
N ALA A 268 1.17 0.31 -24.65
CA ALA A 268 0.72 0.60 -23.29
C ALA A 268 -0.78 0.38 -23.09
N ILE A 269 -1.61 0.76 -24.07
CA ILE A 269 -3.05 0.45 -24.07
C ILE A 269 -3.28 -1.07 -24.06
N SER A 270 -2.47 -1.84 -24.78
CA SER A 270 -2.55 -3.30 -24.75
C SER A 270 -2.23 -3.86 -23.36
N GLU A 271 -1.18 -3.37 -22.70
CA GLU A 271 -0.85 -3.76 -21.33
C GLU A 271 -1.99 -3.42 -20.35
N TYR A 272 -2.58 -2.23 -20.49
CA TYR A 272 -3.74 -1.82 -19.68
C TYR A 272 -4.92 -2.76 -19.88
N ASN A 273 -5.23 -3.10 -21.12
CA ASN A 273 -6.32 -4.02 -21.44
C ASN A 273 -6.10 -5.44 -20.89
N ASP A 274 -4.84 -5.90 -20.89
CA ASP A 274 -4.48 -7.19 -20.31
C ASP A 274 -4.66 -7.22 -18.80
N ILE A 275 -4.52 -6.09 -18.12
CA ILE A 275 -4.83 -5.96 -16.69
C ILE A 275 -6.34 -5.82 -16.48
N LEU A 276 -6.98 -4.86 -17.17
CA LEU A 276 -8.37 -4.45 -16.91
C LEU A 276 -9.40 -5.53 -17.23
N LYS A 277 -9.09 -6.51 -18.08
CA LYS A 277 -10.00 -7.64 -18.32
C LYS A 277 -10.31 -8.45 -17.05
N HIS A 278 -9.39 -8.47 -16.08
CA HIS A 278 -9.56 -9.19 -14.82
C HIS A 278 -10.36 -8.41 -13.77
N PHE A 279 -10.41 -7.08 -13.90
CA PHE A 279 -11.13 -6.22 -12.97
C PHE A 279 -12.59 -5.98 -13.39
N ASN A 280 -13.42 -5.64 -12.41
CA ASN A 280 -14.80 -5.28 -12.65
C ASN A 280 -14.93 -3.98 -13.46
N SER A 281 -16.14 -3.71 -13.95
CA SER A 281 -16.40 -2.57 -14.84
C SER A 281 -16.11 -1.18 -14.26
N ASN A 282 -15.89 -1.06 -12.95
CA ASN A 282 -15.62 0.23 -12.29
C ASN A 282 -14.16 0.66 -12.41
N VAL A 283 -13.23 -0.26 -12.68
CA VAL A 283 -11.80 0.06 -12.80
C VAL A 283 -11.52 0.47 -14.23
N THR A 284 -11.34 1.74 -14.57
CA THR A 284 -11.03 2.21 -15.94
C THR A 284 -9.53 2.48 -16.14
N TYR A 285 -9.13 2.91 -17.35
CA TYR A 285 -7.77 3.41 -17.59
C TYR A 285 -7.37 4.51 -16.61
N LYS A 286 -8.32 5.34 -16.16
CA LYS A 286 -8.06 6.40 -15.19
C LYS A 286 -7.75 5.85 -13.81
N GLU A 287 -8.54 4.90 -13.30
CA GLU A 287 -8.28 4.27 -12.01
C GLU A 287 -6.95 3.52 -12.04
N LEU A 288 -6.67 2.75 -13.09
CA LEU A 288 -5.38 2.06 -13.20
C LEU A 288 -4.20 3.04 -13.27
N THR A 289 -4.32 4.14 -14.01
CA THR A 289 -3.31 5.22 -14.01
C THR A 289 -3.13 5.81 -12.61
N ASN A 290 -4.21 6.07 -11.88
CA ASN A 290 -4.12 6.59 -10.52
C ASN A 290 -3.39 5.62 -9.58
N ALA A 291 -3.58 4.30 -9.74
CA ALA A 291 -2.84 3.30 -8.96
C ALA A 291 -1.34 3.33 -9.27
N TYR A 292 -0.96 3.44 -10.54
CA TYR A 292 0.45 3.61 -10.93
C TYR A 292 1.07 4.88 -10.36
N LEU A 293 0.35 6.01 -10.45
CA LEU A 293 0.82 7.29 -9.93
C LEU A 293 0.97 7.25 -8.41
N ALA A 294 0.00 6.65 -7.71
CA ALA A 294 0.08 6.48 -6.27
C ALA A 294 1.34 5.69 -5.90
N ALA A 295 1.58 4.53 -6.53
CA ALA A 295 2.81 3.77 -6.33
C ALA A 295 4.08 4.60 -6.64
N ALA A 296 4.05 5.46 -7.66
CA ALA A 296 5.19 6.30 -8.01
C ALA A 296 5.53 7.35 -6.94
N ILE A 297 4.52 7.88 -6.22
CA ILE A 297 4.70 8.84 -5.11
C ILE A 297 5.55 8.20 -4.02
N LEU A 298 5.23 6.97 -3.62
CA LEU A 298 5.92 6.30 -2.52
C LEU A 298 7.28 5.72 -2.94
N HIS A 299 7.38 5.19 -4.17
CA HIS A 299 8.56 4.46 -4.63
C HIS A 299 9.46 5.30 -5.55
N GLN A 300 9.58 6.60 -5.27
CA GLN A 300 10.54 7.51 -5.92
C GLN A 300 10.49 7.47 -7.46
N GLY A 301 9.28 7.43 -8.02
CA GLY A 301 9.06 7.42 -9.47
C GLY A 301 9.02 6.05 -10.13
N LYS A 302 9.10 4.95 -9.38
CA LYS A 302 9.03 3.57 -9.92
C LYS A 302 7.62 2.97 -9.86
N GLY A 303 6.59 3.77 -10.14
CA GLY A 303 5.19 3.33 -9.99
C GLY A 303 4.80 2.19 -10.92
N HIS A 304 5.23 2.23 -12.19
CA HIS A 304 4.95 1.20 -13.18
C HIS A 304 5.60 -0.13 -12.82
N GLU A 305 6.91 -0.13 -12.56
CA GLU A 305 7.62 -1.35 -12.18
C GLU A 305 7.04 -1.95 -10.89
N THR A 306 6.80 -1.11 -9.88
CA THR A 306 6.30 -1.56 -8.58
C THR A 306 4.91 -2.18 -8.70
N LEU A 307 3.96 -1.49 -9.34
CA LEU A 307 2.60 -2.00 -9.46
C LEU A 307 2.52 -3.30 -10.28
N GLN A 308 3.30 -3.39 -11.37
CA GLN A 308 3.39 -4.62 -12.18
C GLN A 308 3.89 -5.81 -11.36
N ASN A 309 4.93 -5.59 -10.56
CA ASN A 309 5.49 -6.62 -9.69
C ASN A 309 4.49 -7.07 -8.62
N GLU A 310 3.80 -6.14 -7.99
CA GLU A 310 2.76 -6.45 -6.99
C GLU A 310 1.57 -7.19 -7.60
N PHE A 311 1.08 -6.77 -8.78
CA PHE A 311 0.02 -7.49 -9.49
C PHE A 311 0.41 -8.92 -9.84
N LYS A 312 1.68 -9.15 -10.19
CA LYS A 312 2.21 -10.49 -10.41
C LYS A 312 2.27 -11.31 -9.12
N LYS A 313 2.74 -10.74 -8.01
CA LYS A 313 2.75 -11.41 -6.70
C LYS A 313 1.34 -11.80 -6.25
N LEU A 314 0.37 -10.93 -6.50
CA LEU A 314 -1.03 -11.16 -6.16
C LEU A 314 -1.75 -12.15 -7.09
N GLY A 315 -1.18 -12.45 -8.27
CA GLY A 315 -1.81 -13.36 -9.24
C GLY A 315 -2.90 -12.70 -10.10
N VAL A 316 -2.81 -11.38 -10.33
CA VAL A 316 -3.80 -10.61 -11.10
C VAL A 316 -3.89 -11.09 -12.55
N PHE A 317 -2.76 -11.46 -13.16
CA PHE A 317 -2.69 -11.88 -14.56
C PHE A 317 -3.26 -13.29 -14.80
N GLU A 318 -3.39 -14.07 -13.73
CA GLU A 318 -3.92 -15.42 -13.73
C GLU A 318 -5.40 -15.48 -13.30
N ALA A 319 -5.96 -14.35 -12.86
CA ALA A 319 -7.33 -14.26 -12.39
C ALA A 319 -8.36 -14.48 -13.51
N ALA A 320 -9.59 -14.83 -13.14
CA ALA A 320 -10.68 -14.88 -14.10
C ALA A 320 -11.06 -13.47 -14.58
N ASP A 321 -11.61 -13.37 -15.79
CA ASP A 321 -12.14 -12.10 -16.29
C ASP A 321 -13.24 -11.57 -15.36
N ASN A 322 -13.22 -10.26 -15.07
CA ASN A 322 -14.21 -9.56 -14.25
C ASN A 322 -14.39 -10.14 -12.83
N SER A 323 -13.35 -10.74 -12.23
CA SER A 323 -13.41 -11.30 -10.87
C SER A 323 -12.83 -10.37 -9.79
N LEU A 324 -12.06 -9.35 -10.17
CA LEU A 324 -11.30 -8.52 -9.24
C LEU A 324 -11.92 -7.13 -9.02
N SER A 325 -11.64 -6.52 -7.88
CA SER A 325 -11.85 -5.10 -7.61
C SER A 325 -10.54 -4.40 -7.25
N LEU A 326 -10.45 -3.10 -7.56
CA LEU A 326 -9.31 -2.25 -7.22
C LEU A 326 -9.82 -1.01 -6.49
N ASP A 327 -9.35 -0.83 -5.26
CA ASP A 327 -9.60 0.38 -4.47
C ASP A 327 -8.28 1.14 -4.30
N ILE A 328 -8.27 2.44 -4.58
CA ILE A 328 -7.04 3.26 -4.53
C ILE A 328 -7.04 4.08 -3.25
N ILE A 329 -5.93 4.00 -2.51
CA ILE A 329 -5.68 4.76 -1.29
C ILE A 329 -5.08 6.10 -1.71
N THR A 330 -5.78 7.20 -1.45
CA THR A 330 -5.34 8.56 -1.81
C THR A 330 -5.21 9.45 -0.57
N SER A 331 -4.60 10.63 -0.71
CA SER A 331 -4.41 11.59 0.39
C SER A 331 -5.72 12.17 0.97
N THR A 332 -6.86 12.00 0.29
CA THR A 332 -8.17 12.37 0.84
C THR A 332 -8.83 11.25 1.66
N LEU A 333 -8.19 10.07 1.73
CA LEU A 333 -8.72 8.91 2.40
C LEU A 333 -8.71 9.09 3.92
N ASN A 334 -9.83 8.76 4.56
CA ASN A 334 -9.84 8.56 5.99
C ASN A 334 -9.17 7.22 6.32
N LEU A 335 -7.86 7.23 6.58
CA LEU A 335 -7.07 6.02 6.84
C LEU A 335 -7.58 5.22 8.05
N GLN A 336 -8.24 5.86 9.03
CA GLN A 336 -8.89 5.15 10.14
C GLN A 336 -10.04 4.25 9.67
N SER A 337 -10.70 4.60 8.57
CA SER A 337 -11.73 3.77 7.96
C SER A 337 -11.16 2.67 7.06
N ALA A 338 -10.03 2.94 6.40
CA ALA A 338 -9.39 1.99 5.49
C ALA A 338 -8.63 0.88 6.25
N PHE A 339 -8.03 1.23 7.39
CA PHE A 339 -7.22 0.35 8.23
C PHE A 339 -7.81 0.27 9.64
N SER A 340 -9.09 -0.11 9.73
CA SER A 340 -9.75 -0.26 11.02
C SER A 340 -9.19 -1.49 11.77
N PRO A 341 -8.55 -1.33 12.94
CA PRO A 341 -7.83 -2.42 13.62
C PRO A 341 -8.70 -3.65 13.87
N LYS A 342 -9.90 -3.43 14.41
CA LYS A 342 -10.82 -4.50 14.82
C LYS A 342 -11.29 -5.41 13.68
N HIS A 343 -11.28 -4.95 12.43
CA HIS A 343 -11.88 -5.65 11.28
C HIS A 343 -11.12 -5.33 9.97
N ILE A 344 -9.79 -5.43 9.97
CA ILE A 344 -9.01 -5.21 8.75
C ILE A 344 -9.11 -6.43 7.79
N PRO A 345 -9.61 -6.26 6.55
CA PRO A 345 -9.58 -7.34 5.57
C PRO A 345 -8.15 -7.65 5.12
N THR A 346 -7.85 -8.91 4.80
CA THR A 346 -6.51 -9.34 4.34
C THR A 346 -5.95 -8.50 3.18
N PRO A 347 -6.74 -8.11 2.16
CA PRO A 347 -6.25 -7.21 1.11
C PRO A 347 -5.82 -5.83 1.62
N ALA A 348 -6.53 -5.29 2.62
CA ALA A 348 -6.20 -4.01 3.23
C ALA A 348 -4.97 -4.12 4.14
N LEU A 349 -4.86 -5.21 4.90
CA LEU A 349 -3.68 -5.49 5.71
C LEU A 349 -2.43 -5.66 4.83
N TYR A 350 -2.53 -6.38 3.71
CA TYR A 350 -1.44 -6.49 2.75
C TYR A 350 -1.02 -5.12 2.21
N ALA A 351 -2.00 -4.27 1.89
CA ALA A 351 -1.71 -2.91 1.45
C ALA A 351 -0.99 -2.09 2.53
N LEU A 352 -1.38 -2.23 3.79
CA LEU A 352 -0.71 -1.56 4.91
C LEU A 352 0.70 -2.09 5.17
N VAL A 353 0.89 -3.42 5.19
CA VAL A 353 2.17 -4.07 5.51
C VAL A 353 3.23 -3.73 4.47
N HIS A 354 2.87 -3.77 3.19
CA HIS A 354 3.79 -3.47 2.07
C HIS A 354 3.71 -2.01 1.60
N LEU A 355 2.98 -1.15 2.31
CA LEU A 355 2.75 0.27 1.99
C LEU A 355 2.21 0.50 0.57
N ASN A 356 1.42 -0.42 0.03
CA ASN A 356 0.77 -0.26 -1.26
C ASN A 356 -0.38 0.75 -1.18
N LEU A 357 -0.43 1.67 -2.13
CA LEU A 357 -1.50 2.67 -2.23
C LEU A 357 -2.76 2.17 -2.96
N PHE A 358 -2.97 0.86 -2.96
CA PHE A 358 -4.12 0.23 -3.57
C PHE A 358 -4.43 -1.10 -2.88
N ILE A 359 -5.69 -1.53 -2.99
CA ILE A 359 -6.21 -2.79 -2.46
C ILE A 359 -6.82 -3.55 -3.62
N VAL A 360 -6.41 -4.81 -3.80
CA VAL A 360 -6.99 -5.72 -4.80
C VAL A 360 -7.82 -6.77 -4.10
N SER A 361 -9.13 -6.77 -4.31
CA SER A 361 -10.02 -7.79 -3.72
C SER A 361 -10.53 -8.77 -4.78
N GLY A 362 -10.98 -9.94 -4.32
CA GLY A 362 -11.50 -11.01 -5.20
C GLY A 362 -10.42 -11.90 -5.82
N VAL A 363 -9.17 -11.74 -5.41
CA VAL A 363 -8.03 -12.56 -5.88
C VAL A 363 -7.72 -13.68 -4.89
N ASP A 364 -7.50 -14.89 -5.40
CA ASP A 364 -6.96 -16.02 -4.62
C ASP A 364 -5.43 -15.97 -4.62
N SER A 365 -4.87 -15.07 -3.82
CA SER A 365 -3.43 -14.77 -3.80
C SER A 365 -2.66 -15.67 -2.84
N PRO A 366 -1.57 -16.35 -3.28
CA PRO A 366 -0.64 -17.00 -2.37
C PRO A 366 -0.04 -16.03 -1.34
N ALA A 367 0.19 -14.78 -1.73
CA ALA A 367 0.69 -13.76 -0.81
C ALA A 367 -0.33 -13.41 0.29
N TYR A 368 -1.63 -13.38 -0.04
CA TYR A 368 -2.68 -13.20 0.97
C TYR A 368 -2.80 -14.40 1.89
N LYS A 369 -2.69 -15.62 1.36
CA LYS A 369 -2.67 -16.84 2.18
C LYS A 369 -1.49 -16.88 3.12
N GLU A 370 -0.32 -16.40 2.68
CA GLU A 370 0.86 -16.30 3.53
C GLU A 370 0.64 -15.30 4.65
N LEU A 371 0.17 -14.10 4.32
CA LEU A 371 -0.13 -13.05 5.30
C LEU A 371 -1.17 -13.51 6.32
N GLU A 372 -2.19 -14.25 5.91
CA GLU A 372 -3.25 -14.74 6.80
C GLU A 372 -2.73 -15.71 7.87
N LYS A 373 -1.61 -16.42 7.63
CA LYS A 373 -0.99 -17.30 8.65
C LYS A 373 -0.49 -16.51 9.85
N TYR A 374 -0.03 -15.28 9.62
CA TYR A 374 0.54 -14.38 10.63
C TYR A 374 -0.45 -13.29 11.03
N LYS A 375 -1.73 -13.44 10.69
CA LYS A 375 -2.73 -12.39 10.93
C LYS A 375 -2.82 -11.97 12.39
N ASP A 376 -2.56 -12.92 13.28
CA ASP A 376 -2.61 -12.74 14.71
C ASP A 376 -1.39 -11.95 15.24
N GLU A 377 -0.27 -11.88 14.51
CA GLU A 377 0.89 -11.03 14.84
C GLU A 377 0.58 -9.54 14.72
N TYR A 378 -0.37 -9.18 13.85
CA TYR A 378 -0.70 -7.79 13.58
C TYR A 378 -1.72 -7.26 14.58
N SER A 379 -1.23 -6.84 15.74
CA SER A 379 -2.06 -6.28 16.82
C SER A 379 -2.83 -5.02 16.40
N ASP A 380 -3.84 -4.65 17.19
CA ASP A 380 -4.59 -3.43 16.97
C ASP A 380 -3.68 -2.18 17.02
N ASN A 381 -2.66 -2.20 17.89
CA ASN A 381 -1.68 -1.14 18.03
C ASN A 381 -0.73 -1.07 16.82
N TYR A 382 -0.24 -2.21 16.34
CA TYR A 382 0.55 -2.29 15.11
C TYR A 382 -0.20 -1.64 13.94
N ILE A 383 -1.46 -2.03 13.74
CA ILE A 383 -2.27 -1.54 12.61
C ILE A 383 -2.45 -0.01 12.73
N GLN A 384 -2.73 0.48 13.94
CA GLN A 384 -2.92 1.91 14.17
C GLN A 384 -1.64 2.71 13.91
N ASP A 385 -0.51 2.30 14.47
CA ASP A 385 0.74 3.03 14.37
C ASP A 385 1.35 2.93 12.97
N LYS A 386 1.25 1.75 12.32
CA LYS A 386 1.70 1.58 10.93
C LYS A 386 0.83 2.40 9.97
N ALA A 387 -0.46 2.54 10.23
CA ALA A 387 -1.33 3.43 9.45
C ALA A 387 -0.98 4.91 9.64
N ASP A 388 -0.58 5.34 10.85
CA ASP A 388 -0.09 6.71 11.09
C ASP A 388 1.25 6.97 10.39
N MET A 389 2.18 5.99 10.44
CA MET A 389 3.42 6.04 9.66
C MET A 389 3.11 6.19 8.16
N PHE A 390 2.23 5.35 7.63
CA PHE A 390 1.86 5.37 6.22
C PHE A 390 1.24 6.73 5.83
N LYS A 391 0.40 7.31 6.69
CA LYS A 391 -0.14 8.66 6.50
C LYS A 391 0.96 9.71 6.43
N LYS A 392 1.89 9.70 7.37
CA LYS A 392 2.99 10.68 7.43
C LYS A 392 3.92 10.56 6.22
N ALA A 393 4.13 9.35 5.71
CA ALA A 393 4.84 9.12 4.46
C ALA A 393 4.17 9.86 3.29
N LEU A 394 2.83 9.89 3.28
CA LEU A 394 2.04 10.57 2.24
C LEU A 394 1.99 12.09 2.41
N ASP A 395 1.88 12.57 3.65
CA ASP A 395 1.76 14.01 3.96
C ASP A 395 3.11 14.76 3.83
N GLY A 396 4.23 14.02 3.81
CA GLY A 396 5.58 14.57 3.63
C GLY A 396 6.23 15.09 4.92
N GLY A 397 7.47 15.55 4.80
CA GLY A 397 8.41 15.67 5.92
C GLY A 397 7.97 16.49 7.14
N ALA A 398 7.18 17.55 6.94
CA ALA A 398 6.68 18.38 8.04
C ALA A 398 5.79 17.60 9.03
N ALA A 399 5.20 16.48 8.61
CA ALA A 399 4.32 15.65 9.43
C ALA A 399 5.07 14.73 10.43
N ILE A 400 6.41 14.62 10.33
CA ILE A 400 7.23 13.64 11.07
C ILE A 400 7.99 14.30 12.26
N ASN A 401 7.80 15.61 12.52
CA ASN A 401 8.54 16.33 13.56
C ASN A 401 8.55 15.62 14.93
N GLY A 402 9.76 15.37 15.47
CA GLY A 402 9.99 14.68 16.75
C GLY A 402 9.68 13.18 16.77
N THR A 403 9.43 12.56 15.60
CA THR A 403 9.10 11.14 15.47
C THR A 403 10.05 10.45 14.49
N TYR A 404 10.47 9.22 14.81
CA TYR A 404 11.25 8.36 13.94
C TYR A 404 10.45 7.08 13.64
N PHE A 405 10.43 6.64 12.39
CA PHE A 405 9.86 5.37 11.98
C PHE A 405 10.87 4.55 11.19
N LYS A 406 10.99 3.26 11.51
CA LYS A 406 11.70 2.25 10.74
C LYS A 406 10.79 1.08 10.44
N ASP A 407 10.57 0.83 9.16
CA ASP A 407 9.88 -0.37 8.67
C ASP A 407 10.89 -1.32 8.04
N TYR A 408 10.98 -2.55 8.56
CA TYR A 408 11.95 -3.54 8.11
C TYR A 408 11.47 -4.28 6.86
N GLU A 409 10.14 -4.45 6.70
CA GLU A 409 9.52 -5.06 5.52
C GLU A 409 9.84 -4.27 4.23
N THR A 410 9.59 -2.96 4.22
CA THR A 410 9.81 -2.11 3.03
C THR A 410 11.18 -1.41 3.02
N ASN A 411 11.96 -1.54 4.10
CA ASN A 411 13.17 -0.77 4.39
C ASN A 411 12.96 0.75 4.54
N LEU A 412 11.71 1.24 4.59
CA LEU A 412 11.42 2.67 4.74
C LEU A 412 11.97 3.21 6.06
N ILE A 413 12.59 4.38 5.98
CA ILE A 413 12.99 5.20 7.14
C ILE A 413 12.33 6.57 6.97
N LEU A 414 11.58 6.98 7.98
CA LEU A 414 11.01 8.33 8.06
C LEU A 414 11.60 9.02 9.29
N ASP A 415 12.34 10.09 9.04
CA ASP A 415 13.09 10.76 10.07
C ASP A 415 13.10 12.28 9.87
N SER A 416 12.81 12.99 10.96
CA SER A 416 12.95 14.44 11.06
C SER A 416 14.35 14.98 10.74
N ARG A 417 15.43 14.18 10.91
CA ARG A 417 16.83 14.59 10.67
C ARG A 417 17.18 14.76 9.19
N GLU A 418 16.53 14.05 8.28
CA GLU A 418 16.84 14.13 6.83
C GLU A 418 16.12 15.26 6.10
N LEU A 419 15.18 15.93 6.75
CA LEU A 419 14.29 16.91 6.13
C LEU A 419 14.76 18.35 6.34
N ASP A 420 15.82 18.54 7.12
CA ASP A 420 16.28 19.85 7.50
C ASP A 420 17.40 20.34 6.58
N ASN A 421 17.01 21.12 5.57
CA ASN A 421 17.92 21.96 4.78
C ASN A 421 18.47 23.14 5.61
N GLY A 422 18.88 22.90 6.85
CA GLY A 422 19.56 23.86 7.72
C GLY A 422 18.68 24.86 8.48
N ALA A 423 17.45 24.51 8.86
CA ALA A 423 16.68 25.26 9.84
C ALA A 423 17.18 24.97 11.27
N GLU A 424 17.28 26.02 12.10
CA GLU A 424 17.83 25.94 13.47
C GLU A 424 16.79 25.49 14.52
N ASP A 425 15.63 24.95 14.12
CA ASP A 425 14.49 24.64 15.00
C ASP A 425 14.35 23.14 15.33
N PHE A 426 15.40 22.33 15.17
CA PHE A 426 15.38 20.90 15.54
C PHE A 426 15.27 20.72 17.06
N ILE A 427 14.10 20.28 17.50
CA ILE A 427 13.82 19.78 18.85
C ILE A 427 13.84 18.25 18.70
N GLY A 428 14.74 17.55 19.41
CA GLY A 428 15.12 16.13 19.25
C GLY A 428 14.04 15.07 18.91
N ILE A 429 14.49 13.83 18.68
CA ILE A 429 13.57 12.69 18.55
C ILE A 429 13.01 12.38 19.94
N TYR A 430 11.67 12.34 20.08
CA TYR A 430 10.99 11.99 21.34
C TYR A 430 10.24 10.67 21.26
N ARG A 431 9.82 10.27 20.05
CA ARG A 431 9.11 9.01 19.79
C ARG A 431 9.77 8.24 18.66
N GLU A 432 10.00 6.96 18.89
CA GLU A 432 10.63 6.05 17.94
C GLU A 432 9.75 4.81 17.75
N TYR A 433 9.51 4.44 16.49
CA TYR A 433 8.67 3.30 16.10
C TYR A 433 9.46 2.35 15.20
N HIS A 434 9.41 1.06 15.52
CA HIS A 434 9.97 -0.02 14.70
C HIS A 434 8.89 -1.03 14.36
N PHE A 435 8.79 -1.35 13.07
CA PHE A 435 7.90 -2.39 12.54
C PHE A 435 8.75 -3.48 11.89
N GLY A 436 8.90 -4.60 12.60
CA GLY A 436 9.60 -5.81 12.15
C GLY A 436 8.85 -6.57 11.05
N THR A 437 9.21 -7.84 10.91
CA THR A 437 8.79 -8.79 9.88
C THR A 437 8.42 -10.11 10.55
N ASN A 438 7.77 -11.03 9.83
CA ASN A 438 7.51 -12.37 10.36
C ASN A 438 8.74 -13.30 10.27
N SER A 439 9.93 -12.76 10.46
CA SER A 439 11.23 -13.43 10.38
C SER A 439 12.15 -12.82 11.41
N ASN A 440 13.15 -13.59 11.85
CA ASN A 440 14.07 -13.15 12.90
C ASN A 440 14.72 -11.79 12.59
N ASP A 441 14.35 -10.80 13.39
CA ASP A 441 14.78 -9.42 13.31
C ASP A 441 15.83 -9.07 14.37
N THR A 442 16.58 -8.01 14.09
CA THR A 442 17.47 -7.38 15.07
C THR A 442 17.14 -5.90 15.11
N ILE A 443 16.57 -5.47 16.23
CA ILE A 443 16.04 -4.13 16.42
C ILE A 443 16.82 -3.45 17.54
N GLU A 444 17.51 -2.36 17.22
CA GLU A 444 18.18 -1.50 18.19
C GLU A 444 17.70 -0.05 18.01
N THR A 445 17.22 0.58 19.07
CA THR A 445 16.75 1.97 19.02
C THR A 445 17.93 2.95 18.92
N ILE A 446 17.66 4.11 18.33
CA ILE A 446 18.71 5.09 18.06
C ILE A 446 19.19 5.74 19.35
N LYS A 447 20.52 5.79 19.54
CA LYS A 447 21.10 6.57 20.62
C LYS A 447 21.07 8.08 20.29
N THR A 448 20.33 8.87 21.06
CA THR A 448 20.30 10.34 20.93
C THR A 448 20.97 11.04 22.13
N GLU A 449 21.39 12.30 21.94
CA GLU A 449 21.93 13.16 23.02
C GLU A 449 20.82 13.83 23.85
N THR A 450 19.62 13.96 23.29
CA THR A 450 18.39 14.40 23.98
C THR A 450 17.63 13.19 24.49
N ASP A 451 17.06 13.26 25.70
CA ASP A 451 16.33 12.14 26.32
C ASP A 451 15.16 11.68 25.41
N LEU A 452 15.32 10.54 24.73
CA LEU A 452 14.20 9.82 24.12
C LEU A 452 13.14 9.62 25.19
N GLU A 453 11.88 9.91 24.86
CA GLU A 453 10.79 9.72 25.82
C GLU A 453 10.17 8.33 25.67
N GLN A 454 9.90 7.88 24.44
CA GLN A 454 9.14 6.65 24.19
C GLN A 454 9.58 5.90 22.93
N ASN A 455 9.70 4.58 23.07
CA ASN A 455 9.97 3.63 22.00
C ASN A 455 8.75 2.71 21.83
N TYR A 456 8.36 2.42 20.60
CA TYR A 456 7.29 1.50 20.23
C TYR A 456 7.86 0.46 19.27
N ILE A 457 7.88 -0.80 19.66
CA ILE A 457 8.44 -1.89 18.87
C ILE A 457 7.38 -2.95 18.67
N TYR A 458 7.20 -3.33 17.41
CA TYR A 458 6.39 -4.45 17.00
C TYR A 458 7.30 -5.35 16.14
N SER A 459 7.83 -6.45 16.68
CA SER A 459 8.75 -7.30 15.90
C SER A 459 8.05 -8.39 15.10
N LEU A 460 6.86 -8.83 15.54
CA LEU A 460 6.00 -9.83 14.88
C LEU A 460 6.54 -11.26 15.09
N ALA A 461 6.32 -12.19 14.16
CA ALA A 461 6.84 -13.54 14.33
C ALA A 461 8.36 -13.61 14.07
N GLY A 462 9.05 -14.57 14.68
CA GLY A 462 10.49 -14.80 14.51
C GLY A 462 11.19 -14.91 15.86
N ASP A 463 12.42 -15.44 15.88
CA ASP A 463 13.26 -15.33 17.09
C ASP A 463 14.01 -13.99 17.05
N ASP A 464 13.46 -12.96 17.67
CA ASP A 464 13.89 -11.58 17.53
C ASP A 464 14.88 -11.16 18.61
N ASN A 465 15.73 -10.20 18.26
CA ASN A 465 16.70 -9.60 19.17
C ASN A 465 16.43 -8.11 19.28
N ILE A 466 15.84 -7.70 20.40
CA ILE A 466 15.37 -6.34 20.65
C ILE A 466 16.23 -5.70 21.73
N LYS A 467 16.82 -4.54 21.43
CA LYS A 467 17.64 -3.78 22.38
C LYS A 467 17.22 -2.32 22.42
N ILE A 468 16.84 -1.85 23.60
CA ILE A 468 16.44 -0.46 23.83
C ILE A 468 17.60 0.34 24.42
N VAL A 469 17.82 1.53 23.88
CA VAL A 469 18.78 2.51 24.38
C VAL A 469 18.04 3.76 24.90
N GLY A 470 17.66 3.73 26.19
CA GLY A 470 17.03 4.86 26.87
C GLY A 470 15.54 5.03 26.61
N GLY A 471 14.93 6.02 27.28
CA GLY A 471 13.48 6.26 27.25
C GLY A 471 12.65 5.18 27.94
N SER A 472 11.33 5.29 27.83
CA SER A 472 10.38 4.21 28.11
C SER A 472 10.15 3.38 26.85
N ALA A 473 9.77 2.11 26.99
CA ALA A 473 9.46 1.24 25.86
C ALA A 473 8.08 0.59 25.96
N TYR A 474 7.41 0.47 24.82
CA TYR A 474 6.29 -0.41 24.57
C TYR A 474 6.74 -1.44 23.53
N ILE A 475 6.75 -2.71 23.89
CA ILE A 475 7.27 -3.80 23.04
C ILE A 475 6.20 -4.87 22.92
N GLU A 476 5.89 -5.24 21.69
CA GLU A 476 5.21 -6.48 21.31
C GLU A 476 6.21 -7.27 20.48
N ALA A 477 6.79 -8.31 21.07
CA ALA A 477 7.82 -9.10 20.38
C ALA A 477 7.13 -10.05 19.39
N GLY A 478 6.17 -10.86 19.82
CA GLY A 478 5.27 -11.59 18.91
C GLY A 478 5.37 -13.07 19.16
N SER A 479 5.43 -13.91 18.12
CA SER A 479 5.68 -15.34 18.31
C SER A 479 7.11 -15.73 17.95
N GLY A 480 7.74 -16.56 18.76
CA GLY A 480 9.12 -17.01 18.59
C GLY A 480 9.92 -16.83 19.88
N ASN A 481 11.17 -17.27 19.90
CA ASN A 481 11.98 -17.18 21.13
C ASN A 481 12.72 -15.85 21.13
N ASP A 482 12.14 -14.84 21.78
CA ASP A 482 12.62 -13.48 21.71
C ASP A 482 13.64 -13.16 22.81
N THR A 483 14.58 -12.29 22.47
CA THR A 483 15.53 -11.72 23.44
C THR A 483 15.33 -10.21 23.52
N ILE A 484 14.87 -9.74 24.67
CA ILE A 484 14.52 -8.33 24.91
C ILE A 484 15.45 -7.76 25.98
N ASP A 485 16.32 -6.82 25.59
CA ASP A 485 17.30 -6.17 26.48
C ASP A 485 16.94 -4.69 26.74
N LEU A 486 16.34 -4.44 27.90
CA LEU A 486 16.00 -3.11 28.40
C LEU A 486 16.99 -2.58 29.44
N ARG A 487 18.14 -3.25 29.69
CA ARG A 487 19.05 -2.85 30.79
C ARG A 487 19.63 -1.44 30.67
N SER A 488 19.54 -0.83 29.47
CA SER A 488 19.93 0.56 29.22
C SER A 488 18.75 1.54 29.25
N SER A 489 17.51 1.04 29.39
CA SER A 489 16.29 1.81 29.65
C SER A 489 16.24 2.25 31.11
N LYS A 490 15.75 3.47 31.33
CA LYS A 490 15.50 4.05 32.66
C LYS A 490 14.05 4.49 32.86
N GLY A 491 13.23 4.31 31.83
CA GLY A 491 11.81 4.66 31.85
C GLY A 491 10.95 3.49 32.33
N GLU A 492 9.68 3.75 32.58
CA GLU A 492 8.68 2.70 32.81
C GLU A 492 8.41 1.96 31.49
N ASN A 493 8.60 0.65 31.46
CA ASN A 493 8.47 -0.17 30.25
C ASN A 493 7.24 -1.09 30.30
N THR A 494 6.62 -1.35 29.16
CA THR A 494 5.60 -2.37 28.97
C THR A 494 6.08 -3.34 27.90
N VAL A 495 6.18 -4.62 28.25
CA VAL A 495 6.71 -5.67 27.37
C VAL A 495 5.72 -6.81 27.29
N TYR A 496 5.41 -7.21 26.07
CA TYR A 496 4.80 -8.49 25.74
C TYR A 496 5.87 -9.30 24.99
N GLY A 497 6.33 -10.40 25.60
CA GLY A 497 7.15 -11.40 24.91
C GLY A 497 6.33 -12.07 23.81
N GLY A 498 5.14 -12.56 24.18
CA GLY A 498 4.18 -13.12 23.24
C GLY A 498 3.30 -12.15 22.44
N VAL A 499 2.37 -12.75 21.67
CA VAL A 499 1.41 -12.03 20.83
C VAL A 499 0.35 -11.27 21.67
N ASN A 500 0.26 -9.95 21.51
CA ASN A 500 -0.69 -9.11 22.24
C ASN A 500 -1.97 -8.78 21.43
N ASN A 501 -2.83 -9.78 21.20
CA ASN A 501 -4.07 -9.61 20.41
C ASN A 501 -5.35 -10.10 21.11
N GLY A 502 -5.24 -10.53 22.37
CA GLY A 502 -6.36 -11.07 23.15
C GLY A 502 -6.86 -12.45 22.69
N LYS A 503 -6.11 -13.14 21.85
CA LYS A 503 -6.29 -14.55 21.50
C LYS A 503 -5.10 -15.32 22.08
N ASP A 504 -5.38 -16.29 22.94
CA ASP A 504 -4.36 -17.22 23.42
C ASP A 504 -4.03 -18.18 22.26
N ASN A 505 -2.92 -17.93 21.58
CA ASN A 505 -2.35 -18.85 20.60
C ASN A 505 -1.36 -19.78 21.30
N ASP A 506 -1.30 -21.06 20.92
CA ASP A 506 -0.65 -22.11 21.71
C ASP A 506 0.91 -22.18 21.63
N ASP A 507 1.63 -21.16 21.13
CA ASP A 507 3.11 -21.16 21.15
C ASP A 507 3.67 -19.74 20.90
N ASP A 508 3.81 -18.93 21.96
CA ASP A 508 4.47 -17.62 21.87
C ASP A 508 6.00 -17.77 21.86
N GLY A 509 6.55 -18.90 22.34
CA GLY A 509 7.99 -19.19 22.37
C GLY A 509 8.59 -19.08 23.77
N ASP A 510 9.84 -19.52 23.94
CA ASP A 510 10.57 -19.42 25.21
C ASP A 510 11.35 -18.09 25.24
N ASP A 511 10.82 -17.06 25.88
CA ASP A 511 11.39 -15.70 25.83
C ASP A 511 12.46 -15.43 26.89
N THR A 512 13.38 -14.51 26.59
CA THR A 512 14.34 -13.97 27.56
C THR A 512 14.23 -12.46 27.64
N ILE A 513 13.74 -11.97 28.79
CA ILE A 513 13.44 -10.56 29.02
C ILE A 513 14.35 -10.02 30.13
N TYR A 514 15.17 -9.03 29.82
CA TYR A 514 15.90 -8.25 30.82
C TYR A 514 15.23 -6.90 30.99
N ALA A 515 14.52 -6.72 32.10
CA ALA A 515 13.90 -5.46 32.48
C ALA A 515 14.95 -4.36 32.65
N GLY A 516 14.48 -3.12 32.50
CA GLY A 516 15.29 -1.92 32.69
C GLY A 516 15.24 -1.45 34.14
N GLN A 517 15.67 -0.21 34.36
CA GLN A 517 15.33 0.49 35.60
C GLN A 517 13.95 1.14 35.42
N GLY A 518 13.20 1.30 36.50
CA GLY A 518 11.88 1.93 36.44
C GLY A 518 10.80 1.02 37.02
N LYS A 519 9.54 1.36 36.78
CA LYS A 519 8.42 0.45 37.11
C LYS A 519 8.00 -0.22 35.83
N ASP A 520 8.38 -1.47 35.67
CA ASP A 520 8.13 -2.22 34.46
C ASP A 520 6.91 -3.11 34.60
N THR A 521 6.22 -3.34 33.49
CA THR A 521 5.15 -4.33 33.36
C THR A 521 5.54 -5.30 32.26
N ILE A 522 5.76 -6.55 32.63
CA ILE A 522 6.26 -7.59 31.71
C ILE A 522 5.24 -8.72 31.66
N TYR A 523 4.83 -9.08 30.45
CA TYR A 523 4.07 -10.27 30.12
C TYR A 523 5.00 -11.20 29.34
N GLY A 524 5.32 -12.37 29.90
CA GLY A 524 6.08 -13.43 29.22
C GLY A 524 5.25 -13.96 28.06
N GLY A 525 4.17 -14.68 28.37
CA GLY A 525 3.25 -15.20 27.38
C GLY A 525 3.07 -16.69 27.57
N ASN A 526 2.92 -17.42 26.47
CA ASN A 526 2.94 -18.88 26.48
C ASN A 526 4.33 -19.41 26.17
N GLY A 527 5.00 -20.07 27.12
CA GLY A 527 6.38 -20.48 26.91
C GLY A 527 7.12 -20.83 28.18
N LYS A 528 8.42 -21.10 28.08
CA LYS A 528 9.31 -21.13 29.25
C LYS A 528 10.09 -19.84 29.33
N ASP A 529 9.45 -18.83 29.90
CA ASP A 529 10.00 -17.50 29.87
C ASP A 529 11.02 -17.30 30.98
N THR A 530 12.06 -16.53 30.67
CA THR A 530 13.06 -16.12 31.65
C THR A 530 13.05 -14.62 31.79
N ILE A 531 12.59 -14.14 32.93
CA ILE A 531 12.43 -12.71 33.22
C ILE A 531 13.46 -12.30 34.28
N TYR A 532 14.31 -11.33 33.93
CA TYR A 532 15.26 -10.69 34.84
C TYR A 532 14.80 -9.27 35.12
N THR A 533 14.50 -8.94 36.37
CA THR A 533 14.33 -7.54 36.78
C THR A 533 15.64 -6.95 37.30
N ASP A 534 15.65 -5.63 37.47
CA ASP A 534 16.78 -4.96 38.08
C ASP A 534 16.78 -5.11 39.62
N ASN A 535 17.57 -4.33 40.33
CA ASN A 535 17.65 -4.38 41.79
C ASN A 535 17.37 -3.01 42.43
N ASP A 536 16.57 -2.19 41.76
CA ASP A 536 16.21 -0.88 42.24
C ASP A 536 15.12 -0.94 43.33
N ASP A 537 14.57 0.23 43.69
CA ASP A 537 13.56 0.37 44.73
C ASP A 537 12.14 0.59 44.18
N LYS A 538 11.99 0.43 42.87
CA LYS A 538 10.73 0.49 42.15
C LYS A 538 10.08 -0.88 42.23
N LYS A 539 8.93 -1.01 41.59
CA LYS A 539 8.11 -2.21 41.69
C LYS A 539 7.75 -2.60 40.29
N ASP A 540 8.15 -3.80 39.92
CA ASP A 540 7.78 -4.39 38.65
C ASP A 540 6.57 -5.32 38.81
N LEU A 541 5.78 -5.41 37.74
CA LEU A 541 4.67 -6.34 37.60
C LEU A 541 5.05 -7.38 36.55
N LEU A 542 5.22 -8.62 36.99
CA LEU A 542 5.66 -9.72 36.14
C LEU A 542 4.51 -10.71 35.99
N TYR A 543 4.09 -10.94 34.76
CA TYR A 543 3.07 -11.91 34.39
C TYR A 543 3.75 -12.99 33.54
N GLY A 544 4.00 -14.18 34.10
CA GLY A 544 4.63 -15.26 33.31
C GLY A 544 3.74 -15.75 32.20
N GLY A 545 2.45 -15.94 32.49
CA GLY A 545 1.49 -16.52 31.56
C GLY A 545 1.36 -18.01 31.80
N THR A 546 1.54 -18.83 30.77
CA THR A 546 1.49 -20.29 30.89
C THR A 546 2.81 -20.92 30.46
N GLY A 547 3.19 -22.03 31.10
CA GLY A 547 4.36 -22.79 30.71
C GLY A 547 5.27 -23.11 31.89
N PHE A 548 6.57 -22.87 31.82
CA PHE A 548 7.46 -23.05 32.99
C PHE A 548 8.42 -21.89 33.08
N ASP A 549 8.08 -20.93 33.93
CA ASP A 549 8.74 -19.62 33.92
C ASP A 549 9.83 -19.53 34.98
N THR A 550 10.83 -18.71 34.71
CA THR A 550 11.96 -18.46 35.60
C THR A 550 12.08 -16.96 35.86
N TYR A 551 11.88 -16.57 37.12
CA TYR A 551 11.92 -15.17 37.53
C TYR A 551 13.18 -14.90 38.36
N TYR A 552 14.02 -13.96 37.90
CA TYR A 552 15.13 -13.39 38.66
C TYR A 552 14.73 -12.00 39.13
N VAL A 553 14.31 -11.87 40.39
CA VAL A 553 13.59 -10.69 40.88
C VAL A 553 14.32 -9.87 41.93
N GLY A 554 14.04 -8.57 41.92
CA GLY A 554 14.56 -7.52 42.79
C GLY A 554 13.64 -7.19 43.97
N ASP A 555 13.84 -6.03 44.60
CA ASP A 555 13.00 -5.59 45.72
C ASP A 555 11.62 -5.13 45.22
N LYS A 556 10.57 -5.40 45.99
CA LYS A 556 9.15 -4.99 45.78
C LYS A 556 8.44 -5.58 44.57
N ASP A 557 9.11 -6.37 43.74
CA ASP A 557 8.50 -7.01 42.57
C ASP A 557 7.30 -7.88 42.92
N VAL A 558 6.36 -7.91 41.98
CA VAL A 558 5.12 -8.67 42.10
C VAL A 558 4.98 -9.62 40.93
N ILE A 559 4.90 -10.91 41.25
CA ILE A 559 4.76 -12.00 40.28
C ILE A 559 3.30 -12.45 40.25
N PHE A 560 2.79 -12.63 39.03
CA PHE A 560 1.53 -13.28 38.70
C PHE A 560 1.86 -14.41 37.73
N ASP A 561 1.56 -15.64 38.13
CA ASP A 561 1.84 -16.83 37.33
C ASP A 561 0.58 -17.67 37.30
N SER A 562 -0.07 -17.70 36.14
CA SER A 562 -1.48 -18.12 36.04
C SER A 562 -1.64 -19.64 36.19
N ASP A 563 -0.61 -20.40 35.81
CA ASP A 563 -0.59 -21.85 35.93
C ASP A 563 0.27 -22.35 37.11
N GLY A 564 0.99 -21.43 37.76
CA GLY A 564 1.81 -21.64 38.93
C GLY A 564 3.06 -22.48 38.67
N LYS A 565 3.50 -22.65 37.42
CA LYS A 565 4.63 -23.52 37.07
C LYS A 565 5.86 -22.69 36.79
N GLY A 566 6.88 -22.87 37.62
CA GLY A 566 8.13 -22.15 37.41
C GLY A 566 9.06 -22.19 38.61
N ILE A 567 10.01 -21.26 38.64
CA ILE A 567 10.93 -21.01 39.74
C ILE A 567 11.14 -19.51 39.96
N VAL A 568 11.39 -19.13 41.22
CA VAL A 568 11.75 -17.76 41.57
C VAL A 568 13.12 -17.74 42.22
N VAL A 569 14.00 -16.89 41.71
CA VAL A 569 15.30 -16.57 42.28
C VAL A 569 15.24 -15.15 42.83
N PHE A 570 15.28 -15.04 44.16
CA PHE A 570 15.22 -13.76 44.85
C PHE A 570 16.52 -13.52 45.62
N GLU A 571 17.17 -12.37 45.38
CA GLU A 571 18.45 -12.02 45.98
C GLU A 571 19.52 -13.13 45.82
N GLY A 572 19.59 -13.70 44.60
CA GLY A 572 20.53 -14.76 44.22
C GLY A 572 20.24 -16.14 44.80
N VAL A 573 19.08 -16.36 45.43
CA VAL A 573 18.69 -17.64 46.03
C VAL A 573 17.38 -18.12 45.45
N GLU A 574 17.37 -19.37 44.95
CA GLU A 574 16.16 -20.02 44.51
C GLU A 574 15.23 -20.31 45.69
N LEU A 575 13.97 -19.89 45.57
CA LEU A 575 12.95 -20.08 46.58
C LEU A 575 12.45 -21.52 46.57
N LYS A 576 12.80 -22.29 47.61
CA LYS A 576 12.33 -23.68 47.80
C LYS A 576 11.21 -23.80 48.84
N GLY A 577 10.84 -22.70 49.50
CA GLY A 577 9.88 -22.68 50.61
C GLY A 577 10.49 -22.95 51.97
N GLY A 578 9.65 -23.36 52.93
CA GLY A 578 10.00 -23.39 54.35
C GLY A 578 9.03 -24.14 55.25
N THR A 579 9.38 -24.22 56.54
CA THR A 579 8.53 -24.81 57.59
C THR A 579 7.93 -23.73 58.49
N TYR A 580 6.67 -23.92 58.89
CA TYR A 580 5.95 -22.94 59.73
C TYR A 580 6.59 -22.78 61.11
N ASP A 581 6.89 -21.53 61.47
CA ASP A 581 7.36 -21.11 62.78
C ASP A 581 6.22 -20.41 63.51
N LYS A 582 5.75 -21.01 64.61
CA LYS A 582 4.61 -20.51 65.38
C LYS A 582 4.91 -19.23 66.14
N ASP A 583 6.16 -19.02 66.54
CA ASP A 583 6.55 -17.87 67.35
C ASP A 583 6.62 -16.60 66.48
N LYS A 584 7.05 -16.74 65.23
CA LYS A 584 7.09 -15.64 64.25
C LYS A 584 5.82 -15.50 63.41
N GLY A 585 5.01 -16.56 63.31
CA GLY A 585 3.81 -16.59 62.46
C GLY A 585 4.12 -16.57 60.96
N VAL A 586 5.28 -17.11 60.56
CA VAL A 586 5.75 -17.17 59.15
C VAL A 586 6.36 -18.55 58.87
N TYR A 587 6.51 -18.91 57.60
CA TYR A 587 7.34 -20.06 57.21
C TYR A 587 8.80 -19.60 57.09
N LEU A 588 9.74 -20.40 57.59
CA LEU A 588 11.18 -20.10 57.50
C LEU A 588 11.88 -21.10 56.57
N SER A 589 12.78 -20.60 55.73
CA SER A 589 13.73 -21.44 54.98
C SER A 589 14.59 -22.28 55.92
N LYS A 590 15.25 -23.31 55.36
CA LYS A 590 16.09 -24.25 56.14
C LYS A 590 17.22 -23.57 56.92
N ASP A 591 17.77 -22.50 56.37
CA ASP A 591 18.81 -21.66 56.99
C ASP A 591 18.25 -20.53 57.86
N GLY A 592 16.93 -20.33 57.86
CA GLY A 592 16.24 -19.27 58.60
C GLY A 592 16.43 -17.86 58.03
N LEU A 593 16.99 -17.72 56.83
CA LEU A 593 17.31 -16.42 56.22
C LEU A 593 16.17 -15.83 55.37
N ILE A 594 15.20 -16.66 54.99
CA ILE A 594 14.05 -16.26 54.17
C ILE A 594 12.77 -16.50 54.97
N GLU A 595 11.97 -15.45 55.10
CA GLU A 595 10.64 -15.51 55.73
C GLU A 595 9.57 -15.49 54.65
N TYR A 596 8.63 -16.44 54.70
CA TYR A 596 7.48 -16.50 53.80
C TYR A 596 6.20 -16.30 54.60
N ARG A 597 5.41 -15.29 54.24
CA ARG A 597 4.13 -14.95 54.86
C ARG A 597 3.01 -15.20 53.86
N LEU A 598 2.25 -16.27 54.10
CA LEU A 598 1.07 -16.62 53.33
C LEU A 598 -0.14 -15.86 53.88
N ASN A 599 -0.83 -15.10 53.04
CA ASN A 599 -2.09 -14.44 53.37
C ASN A 599 -3.20 -14.96 52.45
N GLU A 600 -4.20 -15.60 53.04
CA GLU A 600 -5.37 -16.16 52.35
C GLU A 600 -6.61 -15.33 52.70
N SER A 601 -7.20 -14.65 51.72
CA SER A 601 -8.37 -13.80 51.94
C SER A 601 -9.29 -13.80 50.71
N GLY A 602 -10.58 -14.05 50.92
CA GLY A 602 -11.59 -13.95 49.86
C GLY A 602 -11.39 -14.92 48.68
N GLY A 603 -10.77 -16.09 48.91
CA GLY A 603 -10.45 -17.05 47.85
C GLY A 603 -9.20 -16.72 47.04
N LYS A 604 -8.51 -15.61 47.37
CA LYS A 604 -7.20 -15.27 46.81
C LYS A 604 -6.10 -15.56 47.83
N SER A 605 -4.95 -15.96 47.31
CA SER A 605 -3.78 -16.33 48.08
C SER A 605 -2.60 -15.49 47.64
N THR A 606 -1.89 -14.90 48.60
CA THR A 606 -0.69 -14.08 48.33
C THR A 606 0.44 -14.54 49.22
N LEU A 607 1.62 -14.71 48.65
CA LEU A 607 2.84 -15.09 49.38
C LEU A 607 3.81 -13.90 49.36
N THR A 608 4.02 -13.28 50.51
CA THR A 608 5.08 -12.28 50.67
C THR A 608 6.36 -12.97 51.12
N VAL A 609 7.46 -12.74 50.40
CA VAL A 609 8.76 -13.34 50.69
C VAL A 609 9.72 -12.23 51.10
N GLN A 610 10.44 -12.41 52.20
CA GLN A 610 11.38 -11.41 52.74
C GLN A 610 12.76 -12.00 52.95
N LYS A 611 13.80 -11.28 52.49
CA LYS A 611 15.22 -11.63 52.68
C LYS A 611 16.04 -10.35 52.74
N GLY A 612 16.91 -10.22 53.75
CA GLY A 612 17.88 -9.12 53.82
C GLY A 612 17.29 -7.71 53.90
N GLY A 613 16.04 -7.55 54.34
CA GLY A 613 15.34 -6.26 54.38
C GLY A 613 14.60 -5.88 53.10
N LYS A 614 14.70 -6.70 52.06
CA LYS A 614 13.93 -6.61 50.81
C LYS A 614 12.75 -7.58 50.81
N SER A 615 11.76 -7.34 49.95
CA SER A 615 10.59 -8.21 49.85
C SER A 615 9.99 -8.28 48.45
N ILE A 616 9.50 -9.46 48.06
CA ILE A 616 8.67 -9.64 46.85
C ILE A 616 7.29 -10.17 47.22
N THR A 617 6.35 -10.10 46.27
CA THR A 617 5.02 -10.67 46.39
C THR A 617 4.74 -11.63 45.24
N ILE A 618 4.26 -12.83 45.57
CA ILE A 618 3.71 -13.78 44.59
C ILE A 618 2.20 -13.81 44.80
N ASN A 619 1.46 -13.32 43.82
CA ASN A 619 0.00 -13.37 43.83
C ASN A 619 -0.50 -14.71 43.29
N GLU A 620 -1.73 -15.07 43.69
CA GLU A 620 -2.42 -16.30 43.27
C GLU A 620 -1.64 -17.58 43.62
N PHE A 621 -0.86 -17.52 44.69
CA PHE A 621 -0.02 -18.62 45.15
C PHE A 621 -0.85 -19.82 45.65
N SER A 622 -0.71 -21.01 45.08
CA SER A 622 -1.31 -22.23 45.62
C SER A 622 -0.32 -23.01 46.47
N LYS A 623 -0.61 -23.12 47.77
CA LYS A 623 0.17 -23.96 48.69
C LYS A 623 0.05 -25.45 48.35
N GLU A 624 -1.14 -25.88 47.89
CA GLU A 624 -1.43 -27.28 47.55
C GLU A 624 -0.68 -27.70 46.29
N ASP A 625 -0.70 -26.83 45.27
CA ASP A 625 -0.03 -27.08 43.98
C ASP A 625 1.47 -26.77 44.02
N LYS A 626 1.94 -26.12 45.10
CA LYS A 626 3.33 -25.69 45.28
C LYS A 626 3.74 -24.74 44.15
N SER A 627 2.94 -23.70 43.93
CA SER A 627 3.19 -22.71 42.88
C SER A 627 4.65 -22.27 42.88
N LEU A 628 5.24 -22.19 41.69
CA LEU A 628 6.62 -21.80 41.45
C LEU A 628 7.66 -22.68 42.18
N GLY A 629 7.30 -23.94 42.45
CA GLY A 629 8.16 -24.91 43.12
C GLY A 629 8.35 -24.67 44.62
N ILE A 630 7.60 -23.75 45.23
CA ILE A 630 7.77 -23.34 46.63
C ILE A 630 6.94 -24.25 47.55
N LYS A 631 7.61 -25.03 48.42
CA LYS A 631 6.93 -25.92 49.38
C LYS A 631 6.82 -25.30 50.78
N LEU A 632 5.60 -25.01 51.22
CA LEU A 632 5.31 -24.54 52.59
C LEU A 632 4.77 -25.67 53.46
N ALA A 633 5.56 -26.18 54.40
CA ALA A 633 5.19 -27.32 55.25
C ALA A 633 4.79 -26.88 56.68
N ASN A 634 3.78 -27.52 57.26
CA ASN A 634 3.29 -27.20 58.61
C ASN A 634 4.17 -27.80 59.73
N SER A 635 4.99 -28.82 59.42
CA SER A 635 5.91 -29.48 60.35
C SER A 635 7.13 -30.06 59.62
N LYS A 636 8.23 -30.33 60.36
CA LYS A 636 9.45 -30.97 59.80
C LYS A 636 9.22 -32.39 59.24
N VAL A 637 8.11 -33.02 59.60
CA VAL A 637 7.69 -34.34 59.12
C VAL A 637 6.22 -34.24 58.70
N GLU A 638 5.93 -34.59 57.45
CA GLU A 638 4.57 -34.84 56.92
C GLU A 638 4.43 -36.36 56.72
N VAL A 639 3.34 -36.94 57.22
CA VAL A 639 3.01 -38.36 57.02
C VAL A 639 1.62 -38.40 56.39
N SER A 640 1.53 -38.82 55.12
CA SER A 640 0.26 -39.08 54.44
C SER A 640 -0.05 -40.59 54.50
N VAL A 641 -1.30 -40.94 54.84
CA VAL A 641 -1.77 -42.32 54.94
C VAL A 641 -3.04 -42.49 54.12
N THR A 642 -2.97 -43.25 53.03
CA THR A 642 -4.14 -43.56 52.18
C THR A 642 -4.61 -45.00 52.39
N ASN A 643 -5.93 -45.23 52.44
CA ASN A 643 -6.53 -46.56 52.30
C ASN A 643 -7.11 -46.74 50.89
N LYS A 644 -7.38 -47.99 50.48
CA LYS A 644 -7.92 -48.33 49.14
C LYS A 644 -9.33 -47.80 48.83
N GLU A 645 -10.02 -47.18 49.79
CA GLU A 645 -11.43 -46.76 49.72
C GLU A 645 -11.65 -45.24 49.90
N GLY A 646 -10.58 -44.42 50.01
CA GLY A 646 -10.68 -42.95 49.88
C GLY A 646 -11.45 -42.21 50.99
N GLY A 647 -11.48 -42.74 52.21
CA GLY A 647 -12.07 -42.06 53.36
C GLY A 647 -11.02 -41.56 54.37
N ASP A 648 -11.04 -40.26 54.68
CA ASP A 648 -9.96 -39.57 55.44
C ASP A 648 -10.05 -39.73 56.97
N ARG A 649 -11.11 -40.37 57.50
CA ARG A 649 -11.41 -40.35 58.95
C ARG A 649 -10.96 -41.56 59.76
N TRP A 650 -10.56 -42.66 59.14
CA TRP A 650 -10.32 -43.91 59.87
C TRP A 650 -9.10 -43.87 60.80
N LEU A 651 -8.06 -43.08 60.45
CA LEU A 651 -6.84 -43.00 61.27
C LEU A 651 -7.06 -42.19 62.55
N GLN A 652 -7.83 -41.10 62.48
CA GLN A 652 -8.21 -40.29 63.65
C GLN A 652 -9.06 -41.10 64.63
N GLU A 653 -9.99 -41.91 64.13
CA GLU A 653 -10.86 -42.76 64.95
C GLU A 653 -10.11 -43.94 65.60
N SER A 654 -9.05 -44.44 64.95
CA SER A 654 -8.31 -45.63 65.42
C SER A 654 -7.22 -45.33 66.46
N LEU A 655 -6.60 -44.15 66.39
CA LEU A 655 -5.45 -43.81 67.25
C LEU A 655 -5.86 -43.18 68.59
N GLY A 656 -7.04 -42.54 68.65
CA GLY A 656 -7.44 -41.72 69.78
C GLY A 656 -6.44 -40.59 70.06
N ASP A 657 -6.76 -39.70 71.00
CA ASP A 657 -6.02 -38.46 71.29
C ASP A 657 -4.66 -38.69 71.99
N ARG A 658 -3.83 -39.58 71.43
CA ARG A 658 -2.50 -39.91 71.94
C ARG A 658 -1.46 -39.01 71.30
N GLY A 659 -1.40 -37.75 71.74
CA GLY A 659 -0.38 -36.73 71.43
C GLY A 659 0.76 -37.16 70.50
N LEU A 660 0.47 -37.24 69.19
CA LEU A 660 1.46 -37.55 68.18
C LEU A 660 2.24 -36.26 67.85
N PRO A 661 3.56 -36.33 67.62
CA PRO A 661 4.40 -35.16 67.34
C PRO A 661 4.29 -34.64 65.88
N PHE A 662 3.27 -35.07 65.14
CA PHE A 662 3.04 -34.70 63.74
C PHE A 662 1.55 -34.49 63.47
N THR A 663 1.25 -33.62 62.52
CA THR A 663 -0.10 -33.37 61.99
C THR A 663 -0.45 -34.43 60.95
N LEU A 664 -1.64 -35.03 61.08
CA LEU A 664 -2.24 -35.91 60.08
C LEU A 664 -3.04 -35.07 59.09
N SER A 665 -2.74 -35.20 57.79
CA SER A 665 -3.52 -34.64 56.68
C SER A 665 -3.93 -35.77 55.73
#